data_AF-A0A1I3KBN5-F1
#
_entry.id   AF-A0A1I3KBN5-F1
#
_cell.length_a   1.000
_cell.length_b   1.000
_cell.length_c   1.000
_cell.angle_alpha   90.00
_cell.angle_beta   90.00
_cell.angle_gamma   90.00
#
_symmetry.space_group_name_H-M   'P 1'
#
loop_
_entity.id
_entity.type
_entity.pdbx_description
1 polymer ?
#
loop_
_entity_poly.entity_id
_entity_poly.type
_entity_poly.pdbx_seq_one_letter_code
_entity_poly.pdbx_strand_id
1 'polypeptide(L)'
;MIAPADIDIKKFLYVKNAHLNNLKHIDVLIPKNKLVVITGVSGSGKSSLAFDTIYAEGQRRYVESLSSYARQFLGKLEKPKVDDIKGLAPSIAIQQKVISSNPRSTVGTSTEVYDYLKLLFARVGRTFSPVSGNEVKKDSVTDVINFIESNENQTFLLRSPLQFEVSKFAEQVNTLKLSGFTRLEVNGNVAGIEDLESFGFIPEKDMEIQLVLDRFSYENDESFLQRLADSIQMAFYEGHGYCSLKNIETGKITEFSNKFELDGIEFMEPNVHFFSFNNPYGACPECEGYGKVIGIDEDLVIPNKNLSIFEDAVACWKGESMSEWKRNFIKTAKDFPVHKPYHQLTKDQKNYLWKGDQTRSFPSINSFFKMLEENLYKIQYRVMISRYRGKTLCPTCEGLRLREETKWVKIDGYSIQSMIELPLDEFLPLIKSIKLNKHDAEIAKRLLYEITTRLEFLDKVGLGYLTINRTSNTLSGGESQRINLATSLGSSLVGSIYILDEPSIGLHSRDTENLIEVLKNLRDLGNTVIVVEHDEDVMKAADYIIDIGPEAGFLGGDLVFAGDFTELESADTLTSKYLTGRLEIKVPEKRRKPKEWIHIKGARQNNLKNIDVDIPLECLAVITGVSGSGKSTLMKEILTTDIQIQLGMGGKKGDYDSVEFPPKLIKNIELIDQNPIGKSSRSNPVTYLKAYDDIRDLFSKQKLAKMQGLMPKHFSFNVDGGRCEECKGEGVITVSMQFMADIDLECETCHGTRFKNEILEIRFDEKNISDVLHMTVDEALEFFTDNDQHKIVTKLKPLQEVGLGYLQLGQSSSTLSGGEAQRVKLASFLVKGVTTDKTLFIFDEPSTGLHFHDINKLLKSLQALIELGHSVIVIEHQPDIIKTADYIIDIGPEAGKYGGEIVFVGTPEDLVKNRQSFTGKYLLEKLQ
;
A
#
# COMPACT_ATOMS: atom_id res chain seq x y z
N MET A 1 -17.18 39.90 15.80
CA MET A 1 -17.81 38.64 16.27
C MET A 1 -19.28 38.67 15.88
N ILE A 2 -19.72 37.69 15.09
CA ILE A 2 -21.13 37.50 14.70
C ILE A 2 -21.85 36.83 15.87
N ALA A 3 -23.05 37.28 16.24
CA ALA A 3 -23.82 36.64 17.31
C ALA A 3 -24.18 35.19 16.90
N PRO A 4 -24.11 34.19 17.81
CA PRO A 4 -24.38 32.77 17.48
C PRO A 4 -25.78 32.47 16.92
N ALA A 5 -26.71 33.41 17.01
CA ALA A 5 -28.07 33.33 16.47
C ALA A 5 -28.17 33.70 14.98
N ASP A 6 -27.17 34.40 14.43
CA ASP A 6 -27.16 34.90 13.04
C ASP A 6 -26.25 34.09 12.10
N ILE A 7 -25.71 32.96 12.56
CA ILE A 7 -24.82 32.11 11.76
C ILE A 7 -25.62 31.28 10.77
N ASP A 8 -25.43 31.55 9.47
CA ASP A 8 -26.02 30.74 8.39
C ASP A 8 -25.33 29.37 8.31
N ILE A 9 -25.94 28.36 8.93
CA ILE A 9 -25.47 26.97 8.95
C ILE A 9 -25.39 26.31 7.57
N LYS A 10 -25.98 26.91 6.52
CA LYS A 10 -25.82 26.44 5.13
C LYS A 10 -24.49 26.88 4.54
N LYS A 11 -23.92 27.99 5.02
CA LYS A 11 -22.67 28.56 4.52
C LYS A 11 -21.48 28.30 5.43
N PHE A 12 -21.71 28.10 6.72
CA PHE A 12 -20.64 27.93 7.70
C PHE A 12 -20.84 26.68 8.57
N LEU A 13 -19.72 26.10 8.97
CA LEU A 13 -19.57 25.20 10.10
C LEU A 13 -19.14 26.04 11.30
N TYR A 14 -19.84 25.95 12.41
CA TYR A 14 -19.49 26.67 13.64
C TYR A 14 -19.20 25.67 14.74
N VAL A 15 -17.98 25.73 15.27
CA VAL A 15 -17.50 24.96 16.42
C VAL A 15 -17.47 25.91 17.60
N LYS A 16 -18.27 25.63 18.64
CA LYS A 16 -18.38 26.47 19.82
C LYS A 16 -17.67 25.84 21.01
N ASN A 17 -16.79 26.61 21.64
CA ASN A 17 -16.12 26.27 22.88
C ASN A 17 -15.42 24.89 22.83
N ALA A 18 -14.58 24.67 21.82
CA ALA A 18 -13.76 23.47 21.75
C ALA A 18 -12.63 23.53 22.79
N HIS A 19 -12.58 22.51 23.65
CA HIS A 19 -11.64 22.43 24.77
C HIS A 19 -11.11 21.00 25.00
N LEU A 20 -11.01 20.24 23.90
CA LEU A 20 -10.39 18.92 23.91
C LEU A 20 -8.86 19.03 23.90
N ASN A 21 -8.19 18.17 24.66
CA ASN A 21 -6.74 18.18 24.89
C ASN A 21 -6.25 19.54 25.40
N ASN A 22 -5.45 20.26 24.61
CA ASN A 22 -4.89 21.56 24.97
C ASN A 22 -5.66 22.76 24.39
N LEU A 23 -6.77 22.55 23.68
CA LEU A 23 -7.59 23.64 23.13
C LEU A 23 -8.17 24.51 24.26
N LYS A 24 -8.03 25.84 24.14
CA LYS A 24 -8.42 26.79 25.19
C LYS A 24 -9.80 27.41 24.93
N HIS A 25 -10.83 26.57 24.94
CA HIS A 25 -12.23 27.03 24.83
C HIS A 25 -12.49 27.86 23.56
N ILE A 26 -11.98 27.40 22.42
CA ILE A 26 -11.98 28.18 21.18
C ILE A 26 -13.33 28.12 20.45
N ASP A 27 -13.72 29.26 19.88
CA ASP A 27 -14.84 29.38 18.94
C ASP A 27 -14.30 29.55 17.52
N VAL A 28 -14.69 28.68 16.60
CA VAL A 28 -14.17 28.69 15.22
C VAL A 28 -15.32 28.67 14.22
N LEU A 29 -15.28 29.60 13.27
CA LEU A 29 -16.21 29.66 12.14
C LEU A 29 -15.47 29.25 10.86
N ILE A 30 -15.93 28.18 10.23
CA ILE A 30 -15.31 27.54 9.06
C ILE A 30 -16.24 27.68 7.85
N PRO A 31 -15.81 28.28 6.73
CA PRO A 31 -16.65 28.38 5.54
C PRO A 31 -16.82 27.03 4.86
N LYS A 32 -18.05 26.73 4.43
CA LYS A 32 -18.37 25.51 3.67
C LYS A 32 -18.02 25.67 2.20
N ASN A 33 -17.78 24.54 1.53
CA ASN A 33 -17.43 24.45 0.11
C ASN A 33 -16.15 25.24 -0.24
N LYS A 34 -15.23 25.29 0.72
CA LYS A 34 -13.94 25.98 0.64
C LYS A 34 -12.81 25.00 0.97
N LEU A 35 -11.63 25.31 0.45
CA LEU A 35 -10.37 24.71 0.86
C LEU A 35 -9.85 25.48 2.08
N VAL A 36 -9.95 24.86 3.25
CA VAL A 36 -9.57 25.43 4.54
C VAL A 36 -8.27 24.77 5.01
N VAL A 37 -7.26 25.56 5.33
CA VAL A 37 -6.00 25.05 5.90
C VAL A 37 -5.92 25.38 7.38
N ILE A 38 -5.65 24.37 8.21
CA ILE A 38 -5.34 24.53 9.63
C ILE A 38 -3.83 24.40 9.81
N THR A 39 -3.19 25.46 10.30
CA THR A 39 -1.73 25.54 10.47
C THR A 39 -1.34 25.97 11.89
N GLY A 40 -0.03 26.04 12.14
CA GLY A 40 0.57 26.37 13.44
C GLY A 40 1.63 25.35 13.91
N VAL A 41 2.30 25.59 15.03
CA VAL A 41 3.44 24.74 15.49
C VAL A 41 3.06 23.30 15.83
N SER A 42 4.04 22.38 15.81
CA SER A 42 3.85 20.99 16.22
C SER A 42 3.30 20.94 17.66
N GLY A 43 2.17 20.26 17.88
CA GLY A 43 1.52 20.21 19.20
C GLY A 43 0.69 21.45 19.57
N SER A 44 0.41 22.38 18.65
CA SER A 44 -0.43 23.56 18.96
C SER A 44 -1.91 23.25 19.17
N GLY A 45 -2.42 22.10 18.72
CA GLY A 45 -3.84 21.71 18.84
C GLY A 45 -4.57 21.54 17.51
N LYS A 46 -3.87 21.65 16.36
CA LYS A 46 -4.45 21.48 15.00
C LYS A 46 -5.22 20.17 14.85
N SER A 47 -4.58 19.04 15.13
CA SER A 47 -5.17 17.71 15.01
C SER A 47 -6.31 17.51 16.03
N SER A 48 -6.21 18.13 17.20
CA SER A 48 -7.29 18.10 18.19
C SER A 48 -8.55 18.84 17.73
N LEU A 49 -8.40 19.94 16.99
CA LEU A 49 -9.54 20.60 16.34
C LEU A 49 -10.04 19.82 15.13
N ALA A 50 -9.16 19.43 14.22
CA ALA A 50 -9.52 18.78 12.95
C ALA A 50 -10.07 17.35 13.15
N PHE A 51 -9.27 16.48 13.76
CA PHE A 51 -9.55 15.05 13.85
C PHE A 51 -10.32 14.69 15.13
N ASP A 52 -9.82 15.12 16.28
CA ASP A 52 -10.40 14.68 17.56
C ASP A 52 -11.72 15.39 17.89
N THR A 53 -11.99 16.53 17.25
CA THR A 53 -13.23 17.30 17.43
C THR A 53 -14.14 17.23 16.20
N ILE A 54 -13.77 17.83 15.06
CA ILE A 54 -14.67 17.96 13.90
C ILE A 54 -14.94 16.60 13.25
N TYR A 55 -13.88 15.84 12.91
CA TYR A 55 -14.02 14.52 12.31
C TYR A 55 -14.70 13.53 13.26
N ALA A 56 -14.24 13.45 14.51
CA ALA A 56 -14.80 12.53 15.50
C ALA A 56 -16.31 12.76 15.69
N GLU A 57 -16.74 14.02 15.80
CA GLU A 57 -18.16 14.34 15.96
C GLU A 57 -18.96 14.10 14.67
N GLY A 58 -18.38 14.38 13.50
CA GLY A 58 -19.05 14.15 12.21
C GLY A 58 -19.24 12.67 11.92
N GLN A 59 -18.21 11.86 12.20
CA GLN A 59 -18.26 10.41 12.09
C GLN A 59 -19.25 9.83 13.11
N ARG A 60 -19.17 10.23 14.37
CA ARG A 60 -20.06 9.75 15.44
C ARG A 60 -21.52 10.01 15.10
N ARG A 61 -21.88 11.25 14.75
CA ARG A 61 -23.27 11.63 14.37
C ARG A 61 -23.78 10.82 13.18
N TYR A 62 -22.92 10.57 12.19
CA TYR A 62 -23.28 9.76 11.02
C TYR A 62 -23.48 8.29 11.41
N VAL A 63 -22.54 7.67 12.13
CA VAL A 63 -22.63 6.24 12.48
C VAL A 63 -23.75 5.95 13.49
N GLU A 64 -24.04 6.86 14.42
CA GLU A 64 -25.20 6.76 15.32
C GLU A 64 -26.56 6.73 14.59
N SER A 65 -26.59 7.18 13.33
CA SER A 65 -27.77 7.12 12.48
C SER A 65 -27.93 5.78 11.74
N LEU A 66 -26.86 4.96 11.64
CA LEU A 66 -26.86 3.73 10.83
C LEU A 66 -27.64 2.57 11.47
N SER A 67 -27.51 2.33 12.77
CA SER A 67 -28.25 1.26 13.45
C SER A 67 -28.39 1.49 14.96
N SER A 68 -29.41 0.87 15.56
CA SER A 68 -29.60 0.83 17.02
C SER A 68 -28.44 0.12 17.74
N TYR A 69 -27.86 -0.91 17.12
CA TYR A 69 -26.68 -1.61 17.62
C TYR A 69 -25.46 -0.68 17.70
N ALA A 70 -25.12 0.01 16.61
CA ALA A 70 -23.99 0.94 16.61
C ALA A 70 -24.16 2.05 17.66
N ARG A 71 -25.39 2.56 17.83
CA ARG A 71 -25.71 3.58 18.84
C ARG A 71 -25.43 3.11 20.28
N GLN A 72 -25.65 1.84 20.60
CA GLN A 72 -25.40 1.30 21.94
C GLN A 72 -23.90 1.32 22.30
N PHE A 73 -23.02 1.08 21.33
CA PHE A 73 -21.57 1.07 21.55
C PHE A 73 -20.97 2.47 21.45
N LEU A 74 -21.40 3.27 20.47
CA LEU A 74 -20.94 4.65 20.32
C LEU A 74 -21.38 5.55 21.46
N GLY A 75 -22.52 5.25 22.11
CA GLY A 75 -22.94 5.96 23.31
C GLY A 75 -21.99 5.78 24.51
N LYS A 76 -21.09 4.80 24.48
CA LYS A 76 -20.04 4.60 25.50
C LYS A 76 -18.73 5.32 25.18
N LEU A 77 -18.56 5.83 23.96
CA LEU A 77 -17.42 6.67 23.64
C LEU A 77 -17.56 8.02 24.35
N GLU A 78 -16.45 8.51 24.89
CA GLU A 78 -16.41 9.87 25.39
C GLU A 78 -16.66 10.82 24.20
N LYS A 79 -17.63 11.74 24.37
CA LYS A 79 -17.91 12.75 23.35
C LYS A 79 -16.74 13.73 23.31
N PRO A 80 -16.37 14.24 22.13
CA PRO A 80 -15.42 15.34 22.04
C PRO A 80 -15.84 16.49 22.97
N LYS A 81 -14.86 17.09 23.65
CA LYS A 81 -15.07 18.17 24.64
C LYS A 81 -15.35 19.49 23.91
N VAL A 82 -16.61 19.68 23.53
CA VAL A 82 -17.13 20.83 22.79
C VAL A 82 -18.57 21.13 23.24
N ASP A 83 -18.96 22.40 23.30
CA ASP A 83 -20.32 22.77 23.72
C ASP A 83 -21.35 22.49 22.62
N ASP A 84 -21.05 22.93 21.40
CA ASP A 84 -21.94 22.75 20.25
C ASP A 84 -21.16 22.79 18.93
N ILE A 85 -21.64 22.03 17.94
CA ILE A 85 -21.16 22.09 16.56
C ILE A 85 -22.37 22.16 15.62
N LYS A 86 -22.49 23.30 14.94
CA LYS A 86 -23.58 23.59 13.99
C LYS A 86 -23.09 23.54 12.55
N GLY A 87 -23.94 23.02 11.66
CA GLY A 87 -23.61 22.90 10.24
C GLY A 87 -22.66 21.75 9.90
N LEU A 88 -22.43 20.80 10.80
CA LEU A 88 -21.61 19.62 10.54
C LEU A 88 -22.26 18.70 9.49
N ALA A 89 -21.46 18.21 8.56
CA ALA A 89 -21.85 17.20 7.57
C ALA A 89 -21.06 15.90 7.83
N PRO A 90 -21.42 14.77 7.17
CA PRO A 90 -20.63 13.55 7.26
C PRO A 90 -19.16 13.82 6.94
N SER A 91 -18.27 13.40 7.84
CA SER A 91 -16.85 13.70 7.76
C SER A 91 -16.04 12.45 7.38
N ILE A 92 -15.06 12.64 6.51
CA ILE A 92 -14.15 11.59 6.03
C ILE A 92 -12.72 12.04 6.35
N ALA A 93 -11.99 11.23 7.11
CA ALA A 93 -10.59 11.48 7.42
C ALA A 93 -9.67 10.73 6.46
N ILE A 94 -8.66 11.43 5.94
CA ILE A 94 -7.57 10.85 5.14
C ILE A 94 -6.27 11.06 5.92
N GLN A 95 -5.89 10.06 6.71
CA GLN A 95 -4.71 10.06 7.58
C GLN A 95 -3.57 9.21 7.03
N GLN A 96 -2.37 9.40 7.57
CA GLN A 96 -1.16 8.63 7.27
C GLN A 96 -1.11 7.26 7.97
N LYS A 97 -2.22 6.51 7.95
CA LYS A 97 -2.20 5.14 8.46
C LYS A 97 -1.94 4.20 7.30
N VAL A 98 -0.89 3.40 7.42
CA VAL A 98 -0.58 2.33 6.45
C VAL A 98 -1.82 1.45 6.34
N ILE A 99 -2.35 1.34 5.12
CA ILE A 99 -3.52 0.52 4.81
C ILE A 99 -3.21 -0.92 5.24
N SER A 100 -4.21 -1.58 5.82
CA SER A 100 -4.07 -2.85 6.56
C SER A 100 -3.15 -3.89 5.89
N SER A 101 -2.55 -4.72 6.74
CA SER A 101 -1.56 -5.75 6.41
C SER A 101 -2.08 -6.93 5.58
N ASN A 102 -3.25 -6.82 4.93
CA ASN A 102 -3.82 -7.94 4.17
C ASN A 102 -2.97 -8.20 2.92
N PRO A 103 -2.28 -9.35 2.83
CA PRO A 103 -1.40 -9.67 1.70
C PRO A 103 -2.16 -9.80 0.37
N ARG A 104 -3.49 -9.95 0.37
CA ARG A 104 -4.32 -9.99 -0.84
C ARG A 104 -4.71 -8.61 -1.36
N SER A 105 -4.58 -7.55 -0.56
CA SER A 105 -4.93 -6.20 -1.01
C SER A 105 -3.88 -5.64 -1.98
N THR A 106 -4.33 -5.01 -3.07
CA THR A 106 -3.49 -4.32 -4.04
C THR A 106 -3.92 -2.88 -4.23
N VAL A 107 -3.09 -2.10 -4.93
CA VAL A 107 -3.45 -0.77 -5.44
C VAL A 107 -4.76 -0.84 -6.22
N GLY A 108 -4.92 -1.83 -7.11
CA GLY A 108 -6.12 -2.02 -7.92
C GLY A 108 -7.39 -2.31 -7.11
N THR A 109 -7.31 -3.09 -6.02
CA THR A 109 -8.47 -3.34 -5.14
C THR A 109 -8.77 -2.15 -4.24
N SER A 110 -7.74 -1.42 -3.79
CA SER A 110 -7.91 -0.25 -2.90
C SER A 110 -8.51 0.96 -3.64
N THR A 111 -8.36 1.00 -4.97
CA THR A 111 -8.84 2.07 -5.84
C THR A 111 -10.11 1.71 -6.60
N GLU A 112 -10.61 0.48 -6.42
CA GLU A 112 -11.72 -0.13 -7.16
C GLU A 112 -11.48 -0.27 -8.68
N VAL A 113 -10.32 0.16 -9.20
CA VAL A 113 -9.96 0.03 -10.63
C VAL A 113 -10.01 -1.43 -11.06
N TYR A 114 -9.55 -2.34 -10.19
CA TYR A 114 -9.59 -3.77 -10.49
C TYR A 114 -11.02 -4.33 -10.54
N ASP A 115 -11.96 -3.78 -9.77
CA ASP A 115 -13.36 -4.22 -9.79
C ASP A 115 -14.05 -3.85 -11.09
N TYR A 116 -13.83 -2.62 -11.58
CA TYR A 116 -14.29 -2.21 -12.91
C TYR A 116 -13.60 -2.99 -14.02
N LEU A 117 -12.31 -3.31 -13.87
CA LEU A 117 -11.57 -4.10 -14.86
C LEU A 117 -12.13 -5.53 -14.98
N LYS A 118 -12.43 -6.19 -13.86
CA LYS A 118 -13.09 -7.51 -13.87
C LYS A 118 -14.45 -7.45 -14.57
N LEU A 119 -15.24 -6.40 -14.30
CA LEU A 119 -16.52 -6.19 -14.96
C LEU A 119 -16.36 -5.98 -16.47
N LEU A 120 -15.36 -5.21 -16.89
CA LEU A 120 -15.05 -5.00 -18.31
C LEU A 120 -14.72 -6.33 -18.99
N PHE A 121 -13.80 -7.12 -18.45
CA PHE A 121 -13.44 -8.43 -18.98
C PHE A 121 -14.60 -9.44 -18.97
N ALA A 122 -15.44 -9.42 -17.95
CA ALA A 122 -16.63 -10.28 -17.89
C ALA A 122 -17.72 -9.91 -18.91
N ARG A 123 -17.77 -8.65 -19.38
CA ARG A 123 -18.82 -8.17 -20.28
C ARG A 123 -18.41 -8.15 -21.75
N VAL A 124 -17.18 -7.75 -22.06
CA VAL A 124 -16.70 -7.58 -23.45
C VAL A 124 -15.49 -8.44 -23.80
N GLY A 125 -14.95 -9.20 -22.84
CA GLY A 125 -13.83 -10.10 -23.08
C GLY A 125 -14.21 -11.27 -23.99
N ARG A 126 -13.35 -11.56 -24.97
CA ARG A 126 -13.50 -12.71 -25.88
C ARG A 126 -12.49 -13.79 -25.53
N THR A 127 -12.93 -15.04 -25.44
CA THR A 127 -12.06 -16.18 -25.14
C THR A 127 -11.46 -16.72 -26.43
N PHE A 128 -10.16 -17.00 -26.42
CA PHE A 128 -9.43 -17.57 -27.55
C PHE A 128 -8.78 -18.89 -27.18
N SER A 129 -8.86 -19.88 -28.07
CA SER A 129 -8.22 -21.18 -27.85
C SER A 129 -6.69 -21.05 -27.82
N PRO A 130 -5.99 -21.65 -26.85
CA PRO A 130 -4.53 -21.68 -26.84
C PRO A 130 -3.96 -22.60 -27.92
N VAL A 131 -4.77 -23.47 -28.53
CA VAL A 131 -4.34 -24.42 -29.58
C VAL A 131 -4.40 -23.77 -30.95
N SER A 132 -5.56 -23.28 -31.36
CA SER A 132 -5.76 -22.69 -32.69
C SER A 132 -5.64 -21.17 -32.74
N GLY A 133 -5.77 -20.47 -31.62
CA GLY A 133 -5.87 -19.01 -31.57
C GLY A 133 -7.22 -18.44 -32.01
N ASN A 134 -8.18 -19.29 -32.37
CA ASN A 134 -9.52 -18.88 -32.79
C ASN A 134 -10.41 -18.49 -31.60
N GLU A 135 -11.40 -17.64 -31.85
CA GLU A 135 -12.38 -17.22 -30.85
C GLU A 135 -13.29 -18.41 -30.48
N VAL A 136 -13.38 -18.71 -29.19
CA VAL A 136 -14.30 -19.71 -28.65
C VAL A 136 -15.70 -19.11 -28.63
N LYS A 137 -16.62 -19.77 -29.31
CA LYS A 137 -18.03 -19.38 -29.40
C LYS A 137 -18.91 -20.54 -29.01
N LYS A 138 -20.11 -20.22 -28.58
CA LYS A 138 -21.21 -21.16 -28.45
C LYS A 138 -22.40 -20.60 -29.20
N ASP A 139 -23.16 -21.48 -29.82
CA ASP A 139 -24.38 -21.14 -30.52
C ASP A 139 -25.54 -21.05 -29.52
N SER A 140 -26.33 -19.99 -29.67
CA SER A 140 -27.63 -19.87 -29.01
C SER A 140 -28.75 -20.41 -29.89
N VAL A 141 -29.92 -20.64 -29.30
CA VAL A 141 -31.14 -20.97 -30.06
C VAL A 141 -31.40 -19.90 -31.13
N THR A 142 -31.15 -18.63 -30.81
CA THR A 142 -31.31 -17.51 -31.73
C THR A 142 -30.34 -17.57 -32.90
N ASP A 143 -29.10 -18.03 -32.71
CA ASP A 143 -28.12 -18.16 -33.81
C ASP A 143 -28.57 -19.22 -34.83
N VAL A 144 -29.11 -20.33 -34.36
CA VAL A 144 -29.69 -21.38 -35.21
C VAL A 144 -30.90 -20.85 -35.97
N ILE A 145 -31.80 -20.10 -35.30
CA ILE A 145 -32.95 -19.45 -35.94
C ILE A 145 -32.49 -18.47 -37.02
N ASN A 146 -31.53 -17.59 -36.72
CA ASN A 146 -30.97 -16.62 -37.67
C ASN A 146 -30.33 -17.30 -38.88
N PHE A 147 -29.70 -18.46 -38.70
CA PHE A 147 -29.16 -19.25 -39.80
C PHE A 147 -30.26 -19.79 -40.70
N ILE A 148 -31.37 -20.28 -40.12
CA ILE A 148 -32.53 -20.77 -40.88
C ILE A 148 -33.22 -19.61 -41.62
N GLU A 149 -33.41 -18.47 -40.96
CA GLU A 149 -33.94 -17.23 -41.56
C GLU A 149 -33.05 -16.73 -42.70
N SER A 150 -31.73 -16.82 -42.58
CA SER A 150 -30.82 -16.44 -43.69
C SER A 150 -30.91 -17.39 -44.90
N ASN A 151 -31.61 -18.53 -44.79
CA ASN A 151 -31.75 -19.57 -45.80
C ASN A 151 -33.23 -19.95 -46.06
N GLU A 152 -34.12 -18.96 -46.16
CA GLU A 152 -35.60 -19.12 -46.18
C GLU A 152 -36.14 -20.13 -47.20
N ASN A 153 -35.47 -20.29 -48.35
CA ASN A 153 -35.91 -21.17 -49.44
C ASN A 153 -35.45 -22.63 -49.30
N GLN A 154 -34.92 -23.03 -48.15
CA GLN A 154 -34.38 -24.37 -47.91
C GLN A 154 -35.21 -25.11 -46.87
N THR A 155 -35.40 -26.42 -47.09
CA THR A 155 -35.99 -27.29 -46.06
C THR A 155 -34.88 -27.93 -45.25
N PHE A 156 -34.96 -27.78 -43.92
CA PHE A 156 -33.98 -28.34 -42.99
C PHE A 156 -34.58 -29.49 -42.18
N LEU A 157 -33.72 -30.45 -41.86
CA LEU A 157 -33.95 -31.52 -40.90
C LEU A 157 -33.12 -31.20 -39.65
N LEU A 158 -33.79 -30.96 -38.52
CA LEU A 158 -33.15 -30.72 -37.23
C LEU A 158 -32.85 -32.05 -36.54
N ARG A 159 -31.59 -32.20 -36.16
CA ARG A 159 -31.07 -33.46 -35.63
C ARG A 159 -30.17 -33.24 -34.44
N SER A 160 -30.09 -34.21 -33.56
CA SER A 160 -29.14 -34.24 -32.45
C SER A 160 -28.38 -35.57 -32.42
N PRO A 161 -27.07 -35.56 -32.12
CA PRO A 161 -26.29 -36.79 -32.06
C PRO A 161 -26.77 -37.66 -30.90
N LEU A 162 -27.08 -38.93 -31.18
CA LEU A 162 -27.48 -39.89 -30.16
C LEU A 162 -26.26 -40.71 -29.74
N GLN A 163 -25.76 -40.50 -28.52
CA GLN A 163 -24.75 -41.38 -27.95
C GLN A 163 -25.41 -42.67 -27.44
N PHE A 164 -24.90 -43.83 -27.85
CA PHE A 164 -25.45 -45.12 -27.45
C PHE A 164 -24.38 -46.13 -27.04
N GLU A 165 -24.76 -47.04 -26.14
CA GLU A 165 -24.03 -48.28 -25.89
C GLU A 165 -24.77 -49.42 -26.60
N VAL A 166 -24.07 -50.22 -27.41
CA VAL A 166 -24.66 -51.31 -28.22
C VAL A 166 -25.52 -52.26 -27.37
N SER A 167 -25.09 -52.55 -26.13
CA SER A 167 -25.81 -53.43 -25.21
C SER A 167 -27.11 -52.85 -24.65
N LYS A 168 -27.25 -51.53 -24.61
CA LYS A 168 -28.41 -50.81 -24.04
C LYS A 168 -29.26 -50.11 -25.09
N PHE A 169 -28.91 -50.22 -26.36
CA PHE A 169 -29.59 -49.49 -27.43
C PHE A 169 -31.10 -49.75 -27.46
N ALA A 170 -31.54 -50.99 -27.28
CA ALA A 170 -32.96 -51.34 -27.25
C ALA A 170 -33.73 -50.64 -26.10
N GLU A 171 -33.11 -50.54 -24.91
CA GLU A 171 -33.70 -49.83 -23.76
C GLU A 171 -33.75 -48.31 -24.02
N GLN A 172 -32.70 -47.75 -24.64
CA GLN A 172 -32.61 -46.34 -24.99
C GLN A 172 -33.65 -45.95 -26.05
N VAL A 173 -33.83 -46.76 -27.09
CA VAL A 173 -34.85 -46.56 -28.13
C VAL A 173 -36.27 -46.60 -27.54
N ASN A 174 -36.55 -47.52 -26.61
CA ASN A 174 -37.83 -47.56 -25.91
C ASN A 174 -38.05 -46.30 -25.05
N THR A 175 -36.99 -45.79 -24.41
CA THR A 175 -37.04 -44.53 -23.65
C THR A 175 -37.34 -43.32 -24.55
N LEU A 176 -36.70 -43.24 -25.73
CA LEU A 176 -36.98 -42.20 -26.72
C LEU A 176 -38.42 -42.27 -27.24
N LYS A 177 -38.94 -43.48 -27.46
CA LYS A 177 -40.33 -43.72 -27.86
C LYS A 177 -41.34 -43.26 -26.81
N LEU A 178 -41.11 -43.60 -25.54
CA LEU A 178 -41.93 -43.13 -24.41
C LEU A 178 -41.89 -41.60 -24.26
N SER A 179 -40.79 -40.97 -24.66
CA SER A 179 -40.61 -39.51 -24.69
C SER A 179 -41.27 -38.86 -25.92
N GLY A 180 -41.85 -39.65 -26.84
CA GLY A 180 -42.62 -39.16 -27.99
C GLY A 180 -41.83 -39.05 -29.30
N PHE A 181 -40.56 -39.45 -29.33
CA PHE A 181 -39.77 -39.45 -30.57
C PHE A 181 -40.18 -40.59 -31.49
N THR A 182 -40.20 -40.34 -32.80
CA THR A 182 -40.70 -41.30 -33.81
C THR A 182 -39.67 -41.72 -34.84
N ARG A 183 -38.56 -40.98 -35.00
CA ARG A 183 -37.61 -41.16 -36.10
C ARG A 183 -36.17 -41.03 -35.65
N LEU A 184 -35.30 -41.85 -36.24
CA LEU A 184 -33.86 -41.77 -36.15
C LEU A 184 -33.29 -41.66 -37.57
N GLU A 185 -32.12 -41.05 -37.71
CA GLU A 185 -31.32 -41.13 -38.93
C GLU A 185 -30.09 -41.98 -38.65
N VAL A 186 -29.94 -43.07 -39.39
CA VAL A 186 -28.86 -44.05 -39.24
C VAL A 186 -28.04 -44.04 -40.52
N ASN A 187 -26.75 -43.68 -40.44
CA ASN A 187 -25.85 -43.56 -41.59
C ASN A 187 -26.45 -42.76 -42.77
N GLY A 188 -27.18 -41.68 -42.45
CA GLY A 188 -27.79 -40.78 -43.44
C GLY A 188 -29.19 -41.18 -43.95
N ASN A 189 -29.75 -42.31 -43.50
CA ASN A 189 -31.10 -42.76 -43.85
C ASN A 189 -32.06 -42.60 -42.67
N VAL A 190 -33.19 -41.91 -42.89
CA VAL A 190 -34.22 -41.73 -41.86
C VAL A 190 -35.08 -42.98 -41.76
N ALA A 191 -35.19 -43.55 -40.57
CA ALA A 191 -35.99 -44.73 -40.25
C ALA A 191 -36.93 -44.45 -39.06
N GLY A 192 -38.10 -45.07 -39.07
CA GLY A 192 -39.02 -45.06 -37.94
C GLY A 192 -38.46 -45.86 -36.77
N ILE A 193 -38.63 -45.37 -35.54
CA ILE A 193 -38.20 -46.08 -34.32
C ILE A 193 -38.91 -47.44 -34.21
N GLU A 194 -40.20 -47.50 -34.53
CA GLU A 194 -40.98 -48.75 -34.49
C GLU A 194 -40.54 -49.75 -35.55
N ASP A 195 -40.11 -49.27 -36.71
CA ASP A 195 -39.57 -50.11 -37.78
C ASP A 195 -38.24 -50.73 -37.33
N LEU A 196 -37.33 -49.92 -36.79
CA LEU A 196 -36.03 -50.39 -36.28
C LEU A 196 -36.20 -51.43 -35.15
N GLU A 197 -37.16 -51.22 -34.25
CA GLU A 197 -37.51 -52.16 -33.19
C GLU A 197 -38.07 -53.47 -33.77
N SER A 198 -38.98 -53.39 -34.75
CA SER A 198 -39.60 -54.55 -35.40
C SER A 198 -38.59 -55.42 -36.17
N PHE A 199 -37.55 -54.79 -36.72
CA PHE A 199 -36.46 -55.49 -37.42
C PHE A 199 -35.37 -56.02 -36.46
N GLY A 200 -35.46 -55.76 -35.15
CA GLY A 200 -34.44 -56.17 -34.19
C GLY A 200 -33.09 -55.51 -34.46
N PHE A 201 -33.09 -54.25 -34.91
CA PHE A 201 -31.88 -53.53 -35.30
C PHE A 201 -30.95 -53.31 -34.11
N ILE A 202 -29.68 -53.72 -34.27
CA ILE A 202 -28.60 -53.50 -33.30
C ILE A 202 -27.50 -52.73 -34.05
N PRO A 203 -27.16 -51.50 -33.62
CA PRO A 203 -26.15 -50.71 -34.29
C PRO A 203 -24.73 -51.23 -34.02
N GLU A 204 -23.84 -51.03 -34.99
CA GLU A 204 -22.41 -51.26 -34.80
C GLU A 204 -21.80 -50.18 -33.90
N LYS A 205 -20.67 -50.49 -33.26
CA LYS A 205 -20.05 -49.62 -32.24
C LYS A 205 -19.68 -48.22 -32.74
N ASP A 206 -19.34 -48.09 -34.03
CA ASP A 206 -18.90 -46.85 -34.66
C ASP A 206 -19.96 -46.26 -35.62
N MET A 207 -21.21 -46.73 -35.51
CA MET A 207 -22.30 -46.28 -36.38
C MET A 207 -22.80 -44.89 -35.96
N GLU A 208 -23.01 -44.00 -36.93
CA GLU A 208 -23.53 -42.66 -36.64
C GLU A 208 -25.07 -42.69 -36.60
N ILE A 209 -25.62 -42.34 -35.44
CA ILE A 209 -27.07 -42.26 -35.21
C ILE A 209 -27.42 -40.86 -34.74
N GLN A 210 -28.37 -40.25 -35.43
CA GLN A 210 -28.88 -38.92 -35.13
C GLN A 210 -30.37 -39.02 -34.79
N LEU A 211 -30.81 -38.42 -33.70
CA LEU A 211 -32.22 -38.28 -33.35
C LEU A 211 -32.84 -37.18 -34.23
N VAL A 212 -33.95 -37.50 -34.90
CA VAL A 212 -34.66 -36.54 -35.75
C VAL A 212 -35.77 -35.90 -34.95
N LEU A 213 -35.68 -34.58 -34.76
CA LEU A 213 -36.55 -33.85 -33.84
C LEU A 213 -37.65 -33.11 -34.55
N ASP A 214 -37.29 -32.36 -35.59
CA ASP A 214 -38.24 -31.59 -36.36
C ASP A 214 -37.79 -31.44 -37.82
N ARG A 215 -38.76 -31.13 -38.68
CA ARG A 215 -38.55 -30.82 -40.09
C ARG A 215 -39.35 -29.58 -40.42
N PHE A 216 -38.69 -28.58 -40.96
CA PHE A 216 -39.30 -27.30 -41.24
C PHE A 216 -38.76 -26.66 -42.52
N SER A 217 -39.65 -25.96 -43.21
CA SER A 217 -39.36 -24.88 -44.14
C SER A 217 -39.61 -23.57 -43.40
N TYR A 218 -38.76 -22.55 -43.59
CA TYR A 218 -38.91 -21.30 -42.86
C TYR A 218 -40.24 -20.61 -43.22
N GLU A 219 -41.00 -20.23 -42.19
CA GLU A 219 -42.22 -19.43 -42.31
C GLU A 219 -42.12 -18.27 -41.31
N ASN A 220 -42.35 -17.04 -41.78
CA ASN A 220 -42.27 -15.85 -40.92
C ASN A 220 -43.59 -15.65 -40.14
N ASP A 221 -43.85 -16.56 -39.21
CA ASP A 221 -45.00 -16.55 -38.28
C ASP A 221 -44.53 -16.73 -36.82
N GLU A 222 -45.13 -15.99 -35.89
CA GLU A 222 -44.76 -16.05 -34.47
C GLU A 222 -44.97 -17.45 -33.88
N SER A 223 -46.03 -18.15 -34.28
CA SER A 223 -46.33 -19.49 -33.79
C SER A 223 -45.29 -20.52 -34.28
N PHE A 224 -44.79 -20.34 -35.50
CA PHE A 224 -43.72 -21.14 -36.08
C PHE A 224 -42.39 -20.90 -35.36
N LEU A 225 -42.02 -19.65 -35.10
CA LEU A 225 -40.78 -19.30 -34.40
C LEU A 225 -40.73 -19.84 -32.97
N GLN A 226 -41.85 -19.83 -32.24
CA GLN A 226 -41.93 -20.43 -30.90
C GLN A 226 -41.70 -21.94 -30.94
N ARG A 227 -42.40 -22.66 -31.83
CA ARG A 227 -42.19 -24.09 -32.02
C ARG A 227 -40.75 -24.39 -32.43
N LEU A 228 -40.18 -23.60 -33.34
CA LEU A 228 -38.81 -23.78 -33.80
C LEU A 228 -37.81 -23.62 -32.66
N ALA A 229 -37.99 -22.60 -31.81
CA ALA A 229 -37.16 -22.39 -30.63
C ALA A 229 -37.22 -23.58 -29.65
N ASP A 230 -38.43 -24.10 -29.37
CA ASP A 230 -38.63 -25.28 -28.51
C ASP A 230 -37.95 -26.52 -29.09
N SER A 231 -38.09 -26.76 -30.40
CA SER A 231 -37.45 -27.88 -31.11
C SER A 231 -35.92 -27.78 -31.06
N ILE A 232 -35.34 -26.59 -31.26
CA ILE A 232 -33.89 -26.37 -31.18
C ILE A 232 -33.39 -26.54 -29.74
N GLN A 233 -34.14 -26.05 -28.75
CA GLN A 233 -33.79 -26.23 -27.34
C GLN A 233 -33.81 -27.72 -26.95
N MET A 234 -34.80 -28.48 -27.41
CA MET A 234 -34.85 -29.93 -27.24
C MET A 234 -33.68 -30.62 -27.96
N ALA A 235 -33.28 -30.13 -29.14
CA ALA A 235 -32.13 -30.66 -29.87
C ALA A 235 -30.82 -30.51 -29.12
N PHE A 236 -30.57 -29.33 -28.56
CA PHE A 236 -29.42 -29.13 -27.71
C PHE A 236 -29.48 -29.99 -26.43
N TYR A 237 -30.66 -30.18 -25.84
CA TYR A 237 -30.81 -31.00 -24.64
C TYR A 237 -30.50 -32.48 -24.90
N GLU A 238 -31.16 -33.09 -25.89
CA GLU A 238 -30.99 -34.51 -26.24
C GLU A 238 -29.62 -34.80 -26.84
N GLY A 239 -29.05 -33.84 -27.60
CA GLY A 239 -27.71 -33.94 -28.17
C GLY A 239 -26.58 -33.62 -27.20
N HIS A 240 -26.87 -33.49 -25.89
CA HIS A 240 -25.90 -33.11 -24.86
C HIS A 240 -25.07 -31.88 -25.25
N GLY A 241 -25.73 -30.88 -25.83
CA GLY A 241 -25.17 -29.59 -26.22
C GLY A 241 -24.86 -29.43 -27.71
N TYR A 242 -25.06 -30.46 -28.53
CA TYR A 242 -24.87 -30.39 -29.98
C TYR A 242 -26.19 -30.54 -30.73
N CYS A 243 -26.34 -29.81 -31.82
CA CYS A 243 -27.37 -30.10 -32.81
C CYS A 243 -26.83 -29.86 -34.23
N SER A 244 -27.51 -30.38 -35.23
CA SER A 244 -27.15 -30.13 -36.62
C SER A 244 -28.39 -29.93 -37.50
N LEU A 245 -28.23 -29.09 -38.52
CA LEU A 245 -29.20 -28.88 -39.58
C LEU A 245 -28.70 -29.56 -40.84
N LYS A 246 -29.47 -30.51 -41.37
CA LYS A 246 -29.24 -31.10 -42.68
C LYS A 246 -30.21 -30.50 -43.69
N ASN A 247 -29.67 -29.86 -44.71
CA ASN A 247 -30.47 -29.42 -45.85
C ASN A 247 -30.89 -30.66 -46.66
N ILE A 248 -32.21 -30.81 -46.87
CA ILE A 248 -32.78 -32.01 -47.51
C ILE A 248 -32.44 -32.09 -49.00
N GLU A 249 -32.30 -30.95 -49.68
CA GLU A 249 -32.07 -30.88 -51.12
C GLU A 249 -30.58 -31.07 -51.48
N THR A 250 -29.68 -30.48 -50.70
CA THR A 250 -28.23 -30.48 -50.97
C THR A 250 -27.47 -31.54 -50.17
N GLY A 251 -28.09 -32.07 -49.11
CA GLY A 251 -27.42 -32.98 -48.16
C GLY A 251 -26.38 -32.29 -47.28
N LYS A 252 -26.17 -30.97 -47.40
CA LYS A 252 -25.19 -30.21 -46.61
C LYS A 252 -25.60 -30.19 -45.14
N ILE A 253 -24.65 -30.50 -44.26
CA ILE A 253 -24.83 -30.49 -42.80
C ILE A 253 -24.13 -29.26 -42.23
N THR A 254 -24.83 -28.55 -41.35
CA THR A 254 -24.26 -27.47 -40.53
C THR A 254 -24.44 -27.85 -39.07
N GLU A 255 -23.35 -27.88 -38.32
CA GLU A 255 -23.32 -28.25 -36.90
C GLU A 255 -23.34 -27.00 -36.03
N PHE A 256 -23.98 -27.13 -34.88
CA PHE A 256 -24.07 -26.09 -33.85
C PHE A 256 -23.79 -26.70 -32.49
N SER A 257 -23.12 -25.94 -31.62
CA SER A 257 -22.80 -26.35 -30.25
C SER A 257 -23.12 -25.24 -29.28
N ASN A 258 -23.95 -25.50 -28.27
CA ASN A 258 -24.21 -24.55 -27.20
C ASN A 258 -23.20 -24.67 -26.04
N LYS A 259 -22.22 -25.57 -26.15
CA LYS A 259 -21.09 -25.68 -25.23
C LYS A 259 -20.04 -24.65 -25.55
N PHE A 260 -19.41 -24.10 -24.51
CA PHE A 260 -18.32 -23.16 -24.67
C PHE A 260 -16.99 -23.91 -24.87
N GLU A 261 -16.82 -24.53 -26.03
CA GLU A 261 -15.69 -25.42 -26.33
C GLU A 261 -15.08 -25.14 -27.71
N LEU A 262 -13.80 -25.48 -27.86
CA LEU A 262 -13.08 -25.44 -29.13
C LEU A 262 -11.84 -26.33 -29.06
N ASP A 263 -11.42 -26.93 -30.18
CA ASP A 263 -10.22 -27.78 -30.27
C ASP A 263 -10.17 -28.93 -29.24
N GLY A 264 -11.34 -29.45 -28.84
CA GLY A 264 -11.47 -30.52 -27.84
C GLY A 264 -11.25 -30.07 -26.39
N ILE A 265 -11.26 -28.75 -26.13
CA ILE A 265 -11.15 -28.16 -24.80
C ILE A 265 -12.48 -27.48 -24.46
N GLU A 266 -13.05 -27.82 -23.32
CA GLU A 266 -14.17 -27.07 -22.72
C GLU A 266 -13.61 -25.89 -21.92
N PHE A 267 -14.10 -24.68 -22.19
CA PHE A 267 -13.62 -23.44 -21.59
C PHE A 267 -14.54 -22.96 -20.48
N MET A 268 -13.97 -22.26 -19.51
CA MET A 268 -14.74 -21.56 -18.48
C MET A 268 -15.36 -20.28 -19.04
N GLU A 269 -16.64 -20.08 -18.79
CA GLU A 269 -17.32 -18.85 -19.21
C GLU A 269 -16.83 -17.63 -18.41
N PRO A 270 -16.43 -16.54 -19.08
CA PRO A 270 -15.99 -15.33 -18.41
C PRO A 270 -17.08 -14.74 -17.50
N ASN A 271 -16.78 -14.64 -16.21
CA ASN A 271 -17.61 -13.94 -15.24
C ASN A 271 -16.73 -13.16 -14.25
N VAL A 272 -17.33 -12.34 -13.38
CA VAL A 272 -16.57 -11.48 -12.46
C VAL A 272 -15.71 -12.31 -11.48
N HIS A 273 -16.18 -13.49 -11.07
CA HIS A 273 -15.43 -14.37 -10.18
C HIS A 273 -14.22 -15.00 -10.88
N PHE A 274 -14.32 -15.25 -12.19
CA PHE A 274 -13.24 -15.81 -13.00
C PHE A 274 -12.00 -14.91 -13.01
N PHE A 275 -12.21 -13.59 -12.95
CA PHE A 275 -11.17 -12.59 -12.90
C PHE A 275 -10.84 -12.12 -11.47
N SER A 276 -11.34 -12.79 -10.44
CA SER A 276 -11.10 -12.40 -9.04
C SER A 276 -10.11 -13.33 -8.38
N PHE A 277 -8.91 -12.84 -8.03
CA PHE A 277 -7.95 -13.60 -7.23
C PHE A 277 -8.37 -13.79 -5.77
N ASN A 278 -9.44 -13.12 -5.31
CA ASN A 278 -10.02 -13.35 -3.98
C ASN A 278 -11.05 -14.48 -3.98
N ASN A 279 -11.40 -15.03 -5.14
CA ASN A 279 -12.34 -16.14 -5.29
C ASN A 279 -11.59 -17.37 -5.82
N PRO A 280 -11.76 -18.57 -5.22
CA PRO A 280 -11.14 -19.81 -5.71
C PRO A 280 -11.39 -20.09 -7.20
N TYR A 281 -12.50 -19.62 -7.75
CA TYR A 281 -12.86 -19.77 -9.16
C TYR A 281 -11.91 -19.02 -10.11
N GLY A 282 -11.31 -17.90 -9.68
CA GLY A 282 -10.38 -17.08 -10.48
C GLY A 282 -8.95 -17.03 -9.93
N ALA A 283 -8.75 -17.51 -8.70
CA ALA A 283 -7.45 -17.55 -8.05
C ALA A 283 -6.52 -18.61 -8.66
N CYS A 284 -5.23 -18.30 -8.67
CA CYS A 284 -4.19 -19.27 -8.96
C CYS A 284 -4.29 -20.45 -7.96
N PRO A 285 -4.33 -21.71 -8.43
CA PRO A 285 -4.50 -22.87 -7.55
C PRO A 285 -3.31 -23.14 -6.62
N GLU A 286 -2.10 -22.69 -6.99
CA GLU A 286 -0.89 -22.92 -6.18
C GLU A 286 -0.75 -21.93 -5.03
N CYS A 287 -0.98 -20.64 -5.29
CA CYS A 287 -0.83 -19.59 -4.28
C CYS A 287 -2.15 -19.07 -3.73
N GLU A 288 -3.29 -19.64 -4.11
CA GLU A 288 -4.63 -19.25 -3.65
C GLU A 288 -4.87 -17.72 -3.71
N GLY A 289 -4.37 -17.07 -4.76
CA GLY A 289 -4.53 -15.64 -4.97
C GLY A 289 -3.60 -14.72 -4.16
N TYR A 290 -2.65 -15.26 -3.39
CA TYR A 290 -1.66 -14.44 -2.67
C TYR A 290 -0.53 -13.93 -3.59
N GLY A 291 -0.30 -14.58 -4.74
CA GLY A 291 0.80 -14.26 -5.67
C GLY A 291 2.20 -14.65 -5.16
N LYS A 292 2.31 -15.01 -3.87
CA LYS A 292 3.54 -15.47 -3.23
C LYS A 292 3.33 -16.81 -2.54
N VAL A 293 4.37 -17.62 -2.51
CA VAL A 293 4.40 -18.91 -1.81
C VAL A 293 5.61 -18.96 -0.88
N ILE A 294 5.59 -19.88 0.10
CA ILE A 294 6.80 -20.21 0.84
C ILE A 294 7.62 -21.14 -0.07
N GLY A 295 8.64 -20.58 -0.70
CA GLY A 295 9.44 -21.25 -1.72
C GLY A 295 10.93 -20.97 -1.55
N ILE A 296 11.71 -21.29 -2.58
CA ILE A 296 13.17 -21.06 -2.60
C ILE A 296 13.47 -19.62 -3.01
N ASP A 297 14.03 -18.83 -2.10
CA ASP A 297 14.33 -17.41 -2.30
C ASP A 297 15.58 -17.25 -3.17
N GLU A 298 15.41 -16.65 -4.34
CA GLU A 298 16.48 -16.39 -5.30
C GLU A 298 17.64 -15.60 -4.67
N ASP A 299 17.36 -14.61 -3.82
CA ASP A 299 18.41 -13.79 -3.23
C ASP A 299 19.17 -14.53 -2.12
N LEU A 300 18.57 -15.57 -1.51
CA LEU A 300 19.29 -16.46 -0.59
C LEU A 300 20.15 -17.46 -1.36
N VAL A 301 19.70 -17.92 -2.53
CA VAL A 301 20.44 -18.85 -3.40
C VAL A 301 21.58 -18.14 -4.13
N ILE A 302 21.37 -16.88 -4.54
CA ILE A 302 22.32 -16.07 -5.31
C ILE A 302 22.52 -14.73 -4.58
N PRO A 303 23.24 -14.75 -3.43
CA PRO A 303 23.39 -13.58 -2.58
C PRO A 303 24.29 -12.50 -3.19
N ASN A 304 25.20 -12.86 -4.09
CA ASN A 304 26.05 -11.91 -4.80
C ASN A 304 25.89 -12.09 -6.31
N LYS A 305 25.11 -11.19 -6.92
CA LYS A 305 24.78 -11.22 -8.35
C LYS A 305 25.94 -10.76 -9.26
N ASN A 306 27.06 -10.32 -8.68
CA ASN A 306 28.28 -9.94 -9.44
C ASN A 306 29.19 -11.12 -9.72
N LEU A 307 29.03 -12.21 -8.96
CA LEU A 307 29.79 -13.41 -9.21
C LEU A 307 29.21 -14.10 -10.44
N SER A 308 30.09 -14.68 -11.24
CA SER A 308 29.68 -15.63 -12.26
C SER A 308 29.38 -17.01 -11.63
N ILE A 309 28.77 -17.91 -12.38
CA ILE A 309 28.56 -19.30 -11.91
C ILE A 309 29.90 -19.96 -11.60
N PHE A 310 30.92 -19.68 -12.40
CA PHE A 310 32.28 -20.18 -12.17
C PHE A 310 32.84 -19.74 -10.81
N GLU A 311 32.59 -18.48 -10.43
CA GLU A 311 33.01 -17.81 -9.18
C GLU A 311 32.07 -18.08 -7.99
N ASP A 312 31.28 -19.16 -8.04
CA ASP A 312 30.36 -19.56 -6.97
C ASP A 312 29.23 -18.56 -6.67
N ALA A 313 28.59 -18.02 -7.73
CA ALA A 313 27.35 -17.25 -7.58
C ALA A 313 26.23 -18.02 -6.85
N VAL A 314 26.11 -19.33 -7.09
CA VAL A 314 25.07 -20.19 -6.49
C VAL A 314 25.54 -20.69 -5.13
N ALA A 315 25.04 -20.08 -4.06
CA ALA A 315 25.44 -20.34 -2.68
C ALA A 315 25.20 -21.79 -2.23
N CYS A 316 24.10 -22.41 -2.68
CA CYS A 316 23.77 -23.79 -2.30
C CYS A 316 24.69 -24.84 -2.94
N TRP A 317 25.49 -24.46 -3.95
CA TRP A 317 26.48 -25.32 -4.59
C TRP A 317 27.90 -25.14 -4.02
N LYS A 318 28.07 -24.29 -2.99
CA LYS A 318 29.37 -24.10 -2.32
C LYS A 318 29.73 -25.30 -1.44
N GLY A 319 31.04 -25.51 -1.24
CA GLY A 319 31.61 -26.53 -0.36
C GLY A 319 32.01 -27.82 -1.06
N GLU A 320 32.67 -28.72 -0.33
CA GLU A 320 33.32 -29.91 -0.90
C GLU A 320 32.32 -30.86 -1.59
N SER A 321 31.20 -31.17 -0.93
CA SER A 321 30.22 -32.11 -1.47
C SER A 321 29.31 -31.50 -2.53
N MET A 322 28.80 -30.29 -2.33
CA MET A 322 27.78 -29.71 -3.23
C MET A 322 28.36 -29.06 -4.49
N SER A 323 29.68 -28.79 -4.52
CA SER A 323 30.37 -28.28 -5.72
C SER A 323 30.30 -29.21 -6.93
N GLU A 324 29.91 -30.47 -6.74
CA GLU A 324 29.62 -31.40 -7.84
C GLU A 324 28.49 -30.89 -8.74
N TRP A 325 27.45 -30.27 -8.19
CA TRP A 325 26.35 -29.69 -8.97
C TRP A 325 26.82 -28.58 -9.90
N LYS A 326 27.68 -27.68 -9.41
CA LYS A 326 28.33 -26.64 -10.22
C LYS A 326 29.12 -27.27 -11.37
N ARG A 327 29.97 -28.27 -11.08
CA ARG A 327 30.78 -28.95 -12.09
C ARG A 327 29.93 -29.65 -13.15
N ASN A 328 28.87 -30.32 -12.73
CA ASN A 328 27.93 -31.00 -13.62
C ASN A 328 27.16 -30.00 -14.50
N PHE A 329 26.71 -28.87 -13.95
CA PHE A 329 26.07 -27.80 -14.72
C PHE A 329 27.01 -27.26 -15.80
N ILE A 330 28.24 -26.88 -15.44
CA ILE A 330 29.23 -26.34 -16.40
C ILE A 330 29.55 -27.36 -17.51
N LYS A 331 29.59 -28.65 -17.20
CA LYS A 331 29.86 -29.71 -18.18
C LYS A 331 28.70 -29.93 -19.16
N THR A 332 27.47 -29.87 -18.67
CA THR A 332 26.27 -30.14 -19.47
C THR A 332 25.81 -28.92 -20.27
N ALA A 333 25.91 -27.72 -19.69
CA ALA A 333 25.47 -26.46 -20.25
C ALA A 333 26.56 -25.78 -21.12
N LYS A 334 26.95 -26.40 -22.23
CA LYS A 334 28.09 -25.96 -23.06
C LYS A 334 27.95 -24.54 -23.63
N ASP A 335 26.74 -24.11 -23.98
CA ASP A 335 26.48 -22.79 -24.57
C ASP A 335 26.13 -21.72 -23.54
N PHE A 336 26.22 -22.05 -22.24
CA PHE A 336 25.89 -21.11 -21.17
C PHE A 336 27.08 -20.23 -20.80
N PRO A 337 26.91 -18.89 -20.65
CA PRO A 337 28.00 -17.99 -20.32
C PRO A 337 28.38 -18.08 -18.83
N VAL A 338 29.16 -19.09 -18.44
CA VAL A 338 29.53 -19.39 -17.04
C VAL A 338 30.45 -18.36 -16.36
N HIS A 339 31.16 -17.56 -17.15
CA HIS A 339 32.03 -16.46 -16.67
C HIS A 339 31.31 -15.11 -16.62
N LYS A 340 30.07 -15.04 -17.11
CA LYS A 340 29.28 -13.82 -17.07
C LYS A 340 28.66 -13.67 -15.67
N PRO A 341 28.81 -12.50 -15.01
CA PRO A 341 28.12 -12.21 -13.75
C PRO A 341 26.62 -12.46 -13.84
N TYR A 342 26.02 -12.96 -12.76
CA TYR A 342 24.60 -13.34 -12.75
C TYR A 342 23.66 -12.18 -13.15
N HIS A 343 23.96 -10.94 -12.75
CA HIS A 343 23.13 -9.78 -13.09
C HIS A 343 23.08 -9.49 -14.60
N GLN A 344 24.13 -9.83 -15.35
CA GLN A 344 24.19 -9.59 -16.81
C GLN A 344 23.56 -10.73 -17.62
N LEU A 345 23.07 -11.79 -16.99
CA LEU A 345 22.37 -12.88 -17.66
C LEU A 345 21.00 -12.40 -18.15
N THR A 346 20.60 -12.83 -19.35
CA THR A 346 19.25 -12.57 -19.89
C THR A 346 18.19 -13.34 -19.08
N LYS A 347 16.91 -12.95 -19.19
CA LYS A 347 15.80 -13.66 -18.52
C LYS A 347 15.78 -15.15 -18.90
N ASP A 348 16.03 -15.48 -20.17
CA ASP A 348 16.10 -16.86 -20.65
C ASP A 348 17.30 -17.62 -20.09
N GLN A 349 18.47 -16.97 -19.96
CA GLN A 349 19.64 -17.56 -19.33
C GLN A 349 19.40 -17.83 -17.83
N LYS A 350 18.80 -16.88 -17.11
CA LYS A 350 18.40 -17.10 -15.71
C LYS A 350 17.42 -18.26 -15.59
N ASN A 351 16.40 -18.30 -16.44
CA ASN A 351 15.44 -19.41 -16.51
C ASN A 351 16.13 -20.75 -16.80
N TYR A 352 17.11 -20.79 -17.69
CA TYR A 352 17.86 -22.00 -18.01
C TYR A 352 18.73 -22.48 -16.83
N LEU A 353 19.33 -21.57 -16.06
CA LEU A 353 20.06 -21.93 -14.83
C LEU A 353 19.11 -22.50 -13.75
N TRP A 354 17.93 -21.88 -13.59
CA TRP A 354 16.96 -22.28 -12.56
C TRP A 354 16.20 -23.56 -12.92
N LYS A 355 15.66 -23.65 -14.14
CA LYS A 355 14.78 -24.75 -14.60
C LYS A 355 15.52 -25.82 -15.39
N GLY A 356 16.63 -25.50 -16.06
CA GLY A 356 17.30 -26.40 -17.00
C GLY A 356 16.54 -26.58 -18.31
N ASP A 357 16.75 -27.72 -18.97
CA ASP A 357 16.04 -28.15 -20.18
C ASP A 357 14.66 -28.80 -19.89
N GLN A 358 14.11 -28.56 -18.70
CA GLN A 358 12.89 -29.19 -18.17
C GLN A 358 12.98 -30.72 -17.96
N THR A 359 14.12 -31.36 -18.24
CA THR A 359 14.35 -32.76 -17.90
C THR A 359 14.86 -32.89 -16.46
N ARG A 360 14.44 -33.98 -15.80
CA ARG A 360 14.81 -34.23 -14.38
C ARG A 360 16.30 -34.54 -14.19
N SER A 361 17.00 -34.93 -15.25
CA SER A 361 18.42 -35.25 -15.23
C SER A 361 19.33 -34.02 -15.28
N PHE A 362 18.80 -32.87 -15.68
CA PHE A 362 19.62 -31.68 -15.84
C PHE A 362 19.97 -31.06 -14.48
N PRO A 363 21.26 -30.74 -14.22
CA PRO A 363 21.73 -30.27 -12.91
C PRO A 363 21.41 -28.78 -12.67
N SER A 364 20.14 -28.40 -12.74
CA SER A 364 19.63 -27.05 -12.46
C SER A 364 19.43 -26.80 -10.96
N ILE A 365 19.22 -25.53 -10.59
CA ILE A 365 18.91 -25.14 -9.20
C ILE A 365 17.62 -25.82 -8.72
N ASN A 366 16.57 -25.88 -9.55
CA ASN A 366 15.33 -26.55 -9.18
C ASN A 366 15.52 -28.06 -9.01
N SER A 367 16.32 -28.71 -9.85
CA SER A 367 16.65 -30.13 -9.68
C SER A 367 17.40 -30.40 -8.37
N PHE A 368 18.29 -29.50 -7.96
CA PHE A 368 18.96 -29.57 -6.67
C PHE A 368 17.97 -29.51 -5.49
N PHE A 369 17.06 -28.52 -5.49
CA PHE A 369 16.07 -28.40 -4.41
C PHE A 369 15.06 -29.55 -4.41
N LYS A 370 14.67 -30.05 -5.58
CA LYS A 370 13.82 -31.23 -5.70
C LYS A 370 14.47 -32.47 -5.09
N MET A 371 15.78 -32.65 -5.30
CA MET A 371 16.55 -33.72 -4.65
C MET A 371 16.55 -33.57 -3.11
N LEU A 372 16.69 -32.33 -2.59
CA LEU A 372 16.58 -32.08 -1.15
C LEU A 372 15.18 -32.40 -0.60
N GLU A 373 14.13 -32.05 -1.35
CA GLU A 373 12.73 -32.29 -0.99
C GLU A 373 12.37 -33.78 -0.97
N GLU A 374 12.88 -34.56 -1.91
CA GLU A 374 12.70 -36.02 -1.95
C GLU A 374 13.43 -36.72 -0.78
N ASN A 375 14.45 -36.07 -0.20
CA ASN A 375 15.28 -36.63 0.86
C ASN A 375 15.10 -35.93 2.22
N LEU A 376 13.94 -35.32 2.48
CA LEU A 376 13.63 -34.62 3.74
C LEU A 376 13.70 -35.50 5.00
N TYR A 377 13.73 -36.82 4.87
CA TYR A 377 14.00 -37.71 6.02
C TYR A 377 15.39 -37.51 6.62
N LYS A 378 16.35 -36.92 5.89
CA LYS A 378 17.68 -36.56 6.40
C LYS A 378 17.69 -35.14 6.98
N ILE A 379 18.05 -35.00 8.25
CA ILE A 379 18.09 -33.71 8.97
C ILE A 379 18.95 -32.67 8.25
N GLN A 380 20.12 -33.06 7.73
CA GLN A 380 21.01 -32.15 7.00
C GLN A 380 20.34 -31.48 5.79
N TYR A 381 19.47 -32.20 5.06
CA TYR A 381 18.76 -31.65 3.91
C TYR A 381 17.59 -30.76 4.34
N ARG A 382 16.91 -31.08 5.45
CA ARG A 382 15.92 -30.18 6.08
C ARG A 382 16.54 -28.84 6.48
N VAL A 383 17.71 -28.87 7.13
CA VAL A 383 18.43 -27.66 7.52
C VAL A 383 18.90 -26.90 6.29
N MET A 384 19.41 -27.60 5.27
CA MET A 384 19.88 -26.97 4.03
C MET A 384 18.75 -26.26 3.29
N ILE A 385 17.61 -26.91 3.07
CA ILE A 385 16.47 -26.27 2.39
C ILE A 385 15.92 -25.10 3.19
N SER A 386 15.90 -25.20 4.53
CA SER A 386 15.41 -24.12 5.40
C SER A 386 16.25 -22.84 5.31
N ARG A 387 17.55 -22.93 4.97
CA ARG A 387 18.43 -21.76 4.81
C ARG A 387 18.12 -20.93 3.57
N TYR A 388 17.47 -21.54 2.57
CA TYR A 388 17.16 -20.92 1.28
C TYR A 388 15.66 -20.72 1.08
N ARG A 389 14.82 -21.03 2.08
CA ARG A 389 13.37 -20.82 2.00
C ARG A 389 12.98 -19.41 2.46
N GLY A 390 12.12 -18.78 1.69
CA GLY A 390 11.59 -17.44 1.95
C GLY A 390 10.22 -17.23 1.32
N LYS A 391 9.70 -15.99 1.39
CA LYS A 391 8.48 -15.61 0.67
C LYS A 391 8.87 -15.24 -0.76
N THR A 392 8.49 -16.07 -1.72
CA THR A 392 8.90 -15.91 -3.12
C THR A 392 7.68 -15.72 -4.00
N LEU A 393 7.90 -15.23 -5.22
CA LEU A 393 6.84 -15.22 -6.23
C LEU A 393 6.35 -16.64 -6.48
N CYS A 394 5.04 -16.79 -6.68
CA CYS A 394 4.44 -18.06 -7.06
C CYS A 394 5.01 -18.48 -8.43
N PRO A 395 5.53 -19.71 -8.59
CA PRO A 395 6.12 -20.15 -9.85
C PRO A 395 5.07 -20.39 -10.95
N THR A 396 3.80 -20.68 -10.61
CA THR A 396 2.72 -20.87 -11.59
C THR A 396 2.21 -19.55 -12.17
N CYS A 397 1.86 -18.59 -11.32
CA CYS A 397 1.29 -17.30 -11.78
C CYS A 397 2.30 -16.16 -11.84
N GLU A 398 3.56 -16.37 -11.45
CA GLU A 398 4.64 -15.36 -11.44
C GLU A 398 4.30 -14.09 -10.62
N GLY A 399 3.32 -14.16 -9.71
CA GLY A 399 2.85 -13.02 -8.90
C GLY A 399 1.56 -12.37 -9.40
N LEU A 400 0.96 -12.85 -10.49
CA LEU A 400 -0.28 -12.33 -11.09
C LEU A 400 -1.55 -12.73 -10.33
N ARG A 401 -1.45 -13.68 -9.40
CA ARG A 401 -2.52 -14.16 -8.49
C ARG A 401 -3.70 -14.88 -9.16
N LEU A 402 -3.80 -14.80 -10.48
CA LEU A 402 -4.85 -15.41 -11.29
C LEU A 402 -4.42 -16.76 -11.87
N ARG A 403 -5.41 -17.56 -12.23
CA ARG A 403 -5.24 -18.81 -13.00
C ARG A 403 -4.79 -18.54 -14.42
N GLU A 404 -4.12 -19.51 -15.04
CA GLU A 404 -3.58 -19.38 -16.39
C GLU A 404 -4.66 -19.18 -17.46
N GLU A 405 -5.82 -19.81 -17.27
CA GLU A 405 -6.97 -19.79 -18.18
C GLU A 405 -7.53 -18.37 -18.38
N THR A 406 -7.30 -17.46 -17.43
CA THR A 406 -7.70 -16.04 -17.59
C THR A 406 -6.88 -15.31 -18.66
N LYS A 407 -5.72 -15.83 -19.09
CA LYS A 407 -4.93 -15.29 -20.21
C LYS A 407 -5.64 -15.47 -21.56
N TRP A 408 -6.54 -16.44 -21.66
CA TRP A 408 -7.25 -16.77 -22.89
C TRP A 408 -8.35 -15.76 -23.22
N VAL A 409 -8.81 -15.01 -22.20
CA VAL A 409 -9.79 -13.94 -22.41
C VAL A 409 -9.09 -12.63 -22.71
N LYS A 410 -9.40 -12.03 -23.85
CA LYS A 410 -8.74 -10.83 -24.36
C LYS A 410 -9.73 -9.74 -24.75
N ILE A 411 -9.29 -8.49 -24.61
CA ILE A 411 -9.91 -7.28 -25.16
C ILE A 411 -8.85 -6.58 -26.00
N ASP A 412 -9.14 -6.37 -27.29
CA ASP A 412 -8.20 -5.74 -28.24
C ASP A 412 -6.80 -6.40 -28.24
N GLY A 413 -6.75 -7.72 -28.07
CA GLY A 413 -5.50 -8.51 -28.01
C GLY A 413 -4.85 -8.61 -26.63
N TYR A 414 -5.30 -7.85 -25.62
CA TYR A 414 -4.72 -7.81 -24.28
C TYR A 414 -5.52 -8.64 -23.27
N SER A 415 -4.83 -9.41 -22.43
CA SER A 415 -5.44 -10.14 -21.31
C SER A 415 -5.39 -9.32 -20.02
N ILE A 416 -6.25 -9.64 -19.05
CA ILE A 416 -6.25 -8.93 -17.76
C ILE A 416 -4.89 -9.04 -17.04
N GLN A 417 -4.22 -10.19 -17.18
CA GLN A 417 -2.91 -10.43 -16.59
C GLN A 417 -1.84 -9.51 -17.19
N SER A 418 -1.87 -9.30 -18.52
CA SER A 418 -0.93 -8.38 -19.18
C SER A 418 -1.16 -6.93 -18.78
N MET A 419 -2.40 -6.55 -18.47
CA MET A 419 -2.73 -5.18 -18.07
C MET A 419 -2.30 -4.85 -16.63
N ILE A 420 -2.45 -5.79 -15.70
CA ILE A 420 -2.25 -5.52 -14.26
C ILE A 420 -0.77 -5.35 -13.86
N GLU A 421 0.16 -5.78 -14.72
CA GLU A 421 1.60 -5.58 -14.55
C GLU A 421 2.11 -4.27 -15.13
N LEU A 422 1.34 -3.62 -16.00
CA LEU A 422 1.77 -2.35 -16.57
C LEU A 422 1.81 -1.26 -15.49
N PRO A 423 2.86 -0.43 -15.50
CA PRO A 423 2.86 0.86 -14.80
C PRO A 423 1.64 1.70 -15.20
N LEU A 424 1.09 2.52 -14.29
CA LEU A 424 -0.12 3.31 -14.57
C LEU A 424 0.07 4.31 -15.72
N ASP A 425 1.27 4.85 -15.89
CA ASP A 425 1.65 5.74 -16.99
C ASP A 425 1.63 5.06 -18.38
N GLU A 426 1.85 3.74 -18.42
CA GLU A 426 1.69 2.91 -19.63
C GLU A 426 0.24 2.35 -19.74
N PHE A 427 -0.40 2.05 -18.62
CA PHE A 427 -1.73 1.44 -18.55
C PHE A 427 -2.85 2.43 -18.92
N LEU A 428 -2.77 3.69 -18.48
CA LEU A 428 -3.76 4.72 -18.80
C LEU A 428 -3.88 5.00 -20.31
N PRO A 429 -2.78 5.23 -21.06
CA PRO A 429 -2.82 5.34 -22.51
C PRO A 429 -3.39 4.09 -23.19
N LEU A 430 -3.05 2.90 -22.68
CA LEU A 430 -3.59 1.64 -23.21
C LEU A 430 -5.12 1.64 -23.12
N ILE A 431 -5.70 1.88 -21.94
CA ILE A 431 -7.15 1.94 -21.74
C ILE A 431 -7.83 2.96 -22.65
N LYS A 432 -7.22 4.14 -22.82
CA LYS A 432 -7.74 5.20 -23.72
C LYS A 432 -7.71 4.79 -25.20
N SER A 433 -6.82 3.89 -25.59
CA SER A 433 -6.60 3.45 -26.97
C SER A 433 -7.34 2.18 -27.36
N ILE A 434 -8.00 1.48 -26.41
CA ILE A 434 -8.70 0.23 -26.66
C ILE A 434 -9.74 0.39 -27.76
N LYS A 435 -9.67 -0.48 -28.77
CA LYS A 435 -10.66 -0.54 -29.86
C LYS A 435 -11.69 -1.61 -29.59
N LEU A 436 -12.97 -1.19 -29.58
CA LEU A 436 -14.12 -2.08 -29.45
C LEU A 436 -15.02 -1.95 -30.68
N ASN A 437 -15.75 -3.01 -30.99
CA ASN A 437 -16.85 -2.92 -31.96
C ASN A 437 -17.99 -2.03 -31.38
N LYS A 438 -18.95 -1.63 -32.22
CA LYS A 438 -20.01 -0.67 -31.82
C LYS A 438 -20.82 -1.16 -30.61
N HIS A 439 -21.19 -2.43 -30.58
CA HIS A 439 -21.98 -3.03 -29.51
C HIS A 439 -21.20 -3.05 -28.18
N ASP A 440 -19.97 -3.56 -28.21
CA ASP A 440 -19.11 -3.69 -27.04
C ASP A 440 -18.69 -2.30 -26.52
N ALA A 441 -18.53 -1.31 -27.41
CA ALA A 441 -18.27 0.08 -27.05
C ALA A 441 -19.42 0.71 -26.26
N GLU A 442 -20.68 0.43 -26.60
CA GLU A 442 -21.85 0.91 -25.85
C GLU A 442 -21.90 0.33 -24.43
N ILE A 443 -21.66 -0.99 -24.30
CA ILE A 443 -21.62 -1.67 -22.99
C ILE A 443 -20.44 -1.16 -22.15
N ALA A 444 -19.27 -1.03 -22.75
CA ALA A 444 -18.05 -0.65 -22.06
C ALA A 444 -17.97 0.85 -21.76
N LYS A 445 -18.77 1.72 -22.39
CA LYS A 445 -18.66 3.18 -22.29
C LYS A 445 -18.56 3.70 -20.85
N ARG A 446 -19.45 3.24 -19.96
CA ARG A 446 -19.43 3.67 -18.55
C ARG A 446 -18.26 3.04 -17.78
N LEU A 447 -17.93 1.78 -18.04
CA LEU A 447 -16.81 1.09 -17.39
C LEU A 447 -15.47 1.74 -17.76
N LEU A 448 -15.24 2.02 -19.04
CA LEU A 448 -14.04 2.70 -19.51
C LEU A 448 -13.95 4.11 -18.92
N TYR A 449 -15.06 4.86 -18.86
CA TYR A 449 -15.07 6.16 -18.20
C TYR A 449 -14.62 6.08 -16.72
N GLU A 450 -15.17 5.15 -15.94
CA GLU A 450 -14.79 4.97 -14.52
C GLU A 450 -13.34 4.53 -14.35
N ILE A 451 -12.87 3.58 -15.18
CA ILE A 451 -11.48 3.12 -15.15
C ILE A 451 -10.52 4.27 -15.51
N THR A 452 -10.77 4.96 -16.62
CA THR A 452 -9.93 6.07 -17.09
C THR A 452 -9.87 7.19 -16.06
N THR A 453 -11.02 7.60 -15.51
CA THR A 453 -11.08 8.70 -14.53
C THR A 453 -10.27 8.37 -13.27
N ARG A 454 -10.38 7.14 -12.75
CA ARG A 454 -9.63 6.71 -11.56
C ARG A 454 -8.12 6.59 -11.81
N LEU A 455 -7.74 6.09 -12.98
CA LEU A 455 -6.34 6.05 -13.40
C LEU A 455 -5.75 7.45 -13.57
N GLU A 456 -6.51 8.40 -14.13
CA GLU A 456 -6.10 9.81 -14.23
C GLU A 456 -5.89 10.45 -12.85
N PHE A 457 -6.75 10.16 -11.88
CA PHE A 457 -6.54 10.66 -10.51
C PHE A 457 -5.28 10.09 -9.88
N LEU A 458 -5.00 8.79 -10.06
CA LEU A 458 -3.77 8.17 -9.57
C LEU A 458 -2.51 8.76 -10.22
N ASP A 459 -2.56 9.02 -11.52
CA ASP A 459 -1.47 9.66 -12.25
C ASP A 459 -1.25 11.12 -11.78
N LYS A 460 -2.33 11.89 -11.62
CA LYS A 460 -2.27 13.27 -11.10
C LYS A 460 -1.67 13.36 -9.70
N VAL A 461 -1.94 12.41 -8.81
CA VAL A 461 -1.30 12.37 -7.48
C VAL A 461 0.13 11.80 -7.50
N GLY A 462 0.74 11.66 -8.69
CA GLY A 462 2.14 11.25 -8.85
C GLY A 462 2.38 9.76 -8.61
N LEU A 463 1.36 8.91 -8.78
CA LEU A 463 1.48 7.45 -8.61
C LEU A 463 1.58 6.70 -9.95
N GLY A 464 1.87 7.41 -11.04
CA GLY A 464 2.02 6.86 -12.40
C GLY A 464 2.97 5.65 -12.50
N TYR A 465 4.02 5.62 -11.67
CA TYR A 465 5.03 4.55 -11.66
C TYR A 465 4.57 3.24 -10.98
N LEU A 466 3.42 3.23 -10.32
CA LEU A 466 2.89 2.04 -9.66
C LEU A 466 2.22 1.09 -10.64
N THR A 467 2.02 -0.17 -10.24
CA THR A 467 1.17 -1.12 -10.97
C THR A 467 -0.06 -1.41 -10.13
N ILE A 468 -1.21 -1.72 -10.77
CA ILE A 468 -2.42 -2.07 -10.02
C ILE A 468 -2.29 -3.40 -9.25
N ASN A 469 -1.34 -4.27 -9.62
CA ASN A 469 -1.04 -5.51 -8.90
C ASN A 469 -0.08 -5.32 -7.70
N ARG A 470 0.49 -4.12 -7.50
CA ARG A 470 1.36 -3.84 -6.34
C ARG A 470 0.59 -4.03 -5.04
N THR A 471 1.16 -4.79 -4.11
CA THR A 471 0.52 -5.10 -2.81
C THR A 471 0.45 -3.85 -1.94
N SER A 472 -0.69 -3.62 -1.28
CA SER A 472 -0.90 -2.42 -0.47
C SER A 472 0.06 -2.31 0.73
N ASN A 473 0.57 -3.44 1.23
CA ASN A 473 1.50 -3.47 2.36
C ASN A 473 2.95 -3.07 2.02
N THR A 474 3.29 -2.93 0.73
CA THR A 474 4.61 -2.44 0.29
C THR A 474 4.56 -0.97 -0.10
N LEU A 475 3.45 -0.29 0.17
CA LEU A 475 3.30 1.14 -0.05
C LEU A 475 3.87 1.92 1.13
N SER A 476 4.47 3.08 0.84
CA SER A 476 4.80 4.06 1.88
C SER A 476 3.54 4.69 2.48
N GLY A 477 3.69 5.40 3.60
CA GLY A 477 2.59 6.18 4.20
C GLY A 477 2.01 7.19 3.22
N GLY A 478 2.88 7.97 2.57
CA GLY A 478 2.49 8.94 1.54
C GLY A 478 1.86 8.29 0.29
N GLU A 479 2.39 7.16 -0.21
CA GLU A 479 1.76 6.42 -1.32
C GLU A 479 0.34 5.96 -0.93
N SER A 480 0.16 5.41 0.27
CA SER A 480 -1.13 4.96 0.78
C SER A 480 -2.13 6.11 0.93
N GLN A 481 -1.66 7.26 1.43
CA GLN A 481 -2.47 8.47 1.59
C GLN A 481 -2.96 9.00 0.23
N ARG A 482 -2.07 9.07 -0.77
CA ARG A 482 -2.40 9.53 -2.12
C ARG A 482 -3.36 8.58 -2.84
N ILE A 483 -3.25 7.27 -2.60
CA ILE A 483 -4.25 6.31 -3.06
C ILE A 483 -5.62 6.60 -2.45
N ASN A 484 -5.70 6.79 -1.12
CA ASN A 484 -6.97 7.10 -0.46
C ASN A 484 -7.58 8.42 -0.96
N LEU A 485 -6.75 9.41 -1.26
CA LEU A 485 -7.17 10.68 -1.87
C LEU A 485 -7.74 10.46 -3.28
N ALA A 486 -7.04 9.72 -4.13
CA ALA A 486 -7.52 9.39 -5.48
C ALA A 486 -8.82 8.56 -5.44
N THR A 487 -8.94 7.59 -4.53
CA THR A 487 -10.17 6.82 -4.31
C THR A 487 -11.32 7.73 -3.88
N SER A 488 -11.05 8.73 -3.02
CA SER A 488 -12.05 9.69 -2.56
C SER A 488 -12.57 10.60 -3.67
N LEU A 489 -11.73 10.98 -4.63
CA LEU A 489 -12.17 11.72 -5.82
C LEU A 489 -13.05 10.84 -6.74
N GLY A 490 -12.76 9.54 -6.80
CA GLY A 490 -13.52 8.58 -7.60
C GLY A 490 -14.92 8.27 -7.08
N SER A 491 -15.22 8.54 -5.80
CA SER A 491 -16.49 8.16 -5.16
C SER A 491 -17.67 9.11 -5.43
N SER A 492 -17.45 10.23 -6.15
CA SER A 492 -18.49 11.20 -6.54
C SER A 492 -19.36 11.73 -5.37
N LEU A 493 -18.81 11.78 -4.15
CA LEU A 493 -19.52 12.30 -2.98
C LEU A 493 -19.61 13.84 -3.02
N VAL A 494 -20.76 14.38 -2.62
CA VAL A 494 -21.06 15.82 -2.56
C VAL A 494 -21.64 16.17 -1.19
N GLY A 495 -21.28 17.32 -0.65
CA GLY A 495 -21.79 17.80 0.64
C GLY A 495 -21.10 17.17 1.86
N SER A 496 -19.97 16.49 1.66
CA SER A 496 -19.16 15.90 2.74
C SER A 496 -18.08 16.88 3.22
N ILE A 497 -17.55 16.63 4.42
CA ILE A 497 -16.36 17.31 4.95
C ILE A 497 -15.17 16.35 4.87
N TYR A 498 -14.19 16.67 4.03
CA TYR A 498 -12.94 15.91 3.97
C TYR A 498 -11.91 16.55 4.89
N ILE A 499 -11.27 15.74 5.72
CA ILE A 499 -10.26 16.18 6.69
C ILE A 499 -8.97 15.43 6.38
N LEU A 500 -7.94 16.14 5.93
CA LEU A 500 -6.69 15.57 5.46
C LEU A 500 -5.55 15.94 6.40
N ASP A 501 -4.71 14.96 6.71
CA ASP A 501 -3.55 15.11 7.60
C ASP A 501 -2.28 15.25 6.77
N GLU A 502 -1.82 16.47 6.54
CA GLU A 502 -0.54 16.77 5.87
C GLU A 502 -0.32 15.98 4.56
N PRO A 503 -1.23 16.14 3.56
CA PRO A 503 -1.18 15.38 2.31
C PRO A 503 0.06 15.67 1.44
N SER A 504 0.82 16.74 1.72
CA SER A 504 2.08 17.06 1.03
C SER A 504 3.27 16.22 1.48
N ILE A 505 3.14 15.40 2.53
CA ILE A 505 4.27 14.64 3.09
C ILE A 505 4.92 13.72 2.06
N GLY A 506 6.25 13.77 2.03
CA GLY A 506 7.09 12.99 1.12
C GLY A 506 6.82 13.30 -0.35
N LEU A 507 6.23 14.46 -0.66
CA LEU A 507 6.14 14.99 -2.01
C LEU A 507 7.26 16.00 -2.25
N HIS A 508 7.79 15.95 -3.47
CA HIS A 508 8.61 17.02 -3.99
C HIS A 508 7.73 18.23 -4.34
N SER A 509 8.23 19.47 -4.20
CA SER A 509 7.45 20.70 -4.43
C SER A 509 6.69 20.74 -5.76
N ARG A 510 7.29 20.15 -6.82
CA ARG A 510 6.63 19.92 -8.12
C ARG A 510 5.30 19.15 -8.00
N ASP A 511 5.30 18.07 -7.22
CA ASP A 511 4.15 17.19 -7.10
C ASP A 511 3.10 17.79 -6.13
N THR A 512 3.51 18.70 -5.24
CA THR A 512 2.62 19.50 -4.39
C THR A 512 1.67 20.38 -5.22
N GLU A 513 2.12 20.95 -6.34
CA GLU A 513 1.26 21.71 -7.25
C GLU A 513 0.09 20.86 -7.79
N ASN A 514 0.37 19.61 -8.17
CA ASN A 514 -0.65 18.68 -8.65
C ASN A 514 -1.63 18.29 -7.52
N LEU A 515 -1.12 18.10 -6.31
CA LEU A 515 -1.95 17.84 -5.13
C LEU A 515 -2.91 19.00 -4.87
N ILE A 516 -2.45 20.26 -4.97
CA ILE A 516 -3.31 21.44 -4.82
C ILE A 516 -4.45 21.44 -5.84
N GLU A 517 -4.19 21.08 -7.10
CA GLU A 517 -5.24 20.95 -8.11
C GLU A 517 -6.28 19.88 -7.71
N VAL A 518 -5.80 18.75 -7.20
CA VAL A 518 -6.67 17.67 -6.69
C VAL A 518 -7.54 18.13 -5.52
N LEU A 519 -6.98 18.87 -4.55
CA LEU A 519 -7.74 19.41 -3.42
C LEU A 519 -8.81 20.41 -3.87
N LYS A 520 -8.47 21.26 -4.84
CA LYS A 520 -9.43 22.20 -5.46
C LYS A 520 -10.54 21.46 -6.20
N ASN A 521 -10.22 20.41 -6.95
CA ASN A 521 -11.23 19.58 -7.62
C ASN A 521 -12.19 18.93 -6.60
N LEU A 522 -11.67 18.41 -5.48
CA LEU A 522 -12.49 17.83 -4.41
C LEU A 522 -13.44 18.86 -3.80
N ARG A 523 -12.96 20.09 -3.58
CA ARG A 523 -13.77 21.24 -3.13
C ARG A 523 -14.84 21.61 -4.16
N ASP A 524 -14.46 21.72 -5.43
CA ASP A 524 -15.32 22.22 -6.51
C ASP A 524 -16.48 21.26 -6.85
N LEU A 525 -16.37 19.98 -6.46
CA LEU A 525 -17.49 19.02 -6.46
C LEU A 525 -18.61 19.40 -5.47
N GLY A 526 -18.40 20.39 -4.60
CA GLY A 526 -19.35 20.81 -3.55
C GLY A 526 -19.06 20.19 -2.20
N ASN A 527 -17.79 19.90 -1.91
CA ASN A 527 -17.34 19.42 -0.60
C ASN A 527 -16.57 20.51 0.15
N THR A 528 -16.53 20.40 1.47
CA THR A 528 -15.63 21.24 2.29
C THR A 528 -14.35 20.44 2.55
N VAL A 529 -13.20 21.02 2.24
CA VAL A 529 -11.90 20.34 2.36
C VAL A 529 -11.11 21.05 3.45
N ILE A 530 -10.90 20.39 4.58
CA ILE A 530 -10.10 20.87 5.70
C ILE A 530 -8.77 20.12 5.67
N VAL A 531 -7.67 20.85 5.60
CA VAL A 531 -6.33 20.27 5.51
C VAL A 531 -5.49 20.77 6.68
N VAL A 532 -4.92 19.86 7.46
CA VAL A 532 -3.87 20.22 8.42
C VAL A 532 -2.56 20.26 7.66
N GLU A 533 -1.91 21.42 7.55
CA GLU A 533 -0.71 21.60 6.72
C GLU A 533 0.27 22.66 7.23
N HIS A 534 1.50 22.49 6.79
CA HIS A 534 2.64 23.38 7.01
C HIS A 534 3.31 23.83 5.71
N ASP A 535 2.95 23.23 4.58
CA ASP A 535 3.47 23.60 3.27
C ASP A 535 2.99 25.00 2.82
N GLU A 536 3.96 25.80 2.35
CA GLU A 536 3.74 27.19 1.93
C GLU A 536 2.82 27.29 0.71
N ASP A 537 2.95 26.39 -0.26
CA ASP A 537 2.19 26.44 -1.50
C ASP A 537 0.73 26.03 -1.26
N VAL A 538 0.50 25.06 -0.37
CA VAL A 538 -0.85 24.67 0.06
C VAL A 538 -1.54 25.81 0.83
N MET A 539 -0.82 26.49 1.73
CA MET A 539 -1.35 27.65 2.45
C MET A 539 -1.71 28.80 1.50
N LYS A 540 -0.84 29.12 0.53
CA LYS A 540 -1.12 30.14 -0.51
C LYS A 540 -2.35 29.80 -1.35
N ALA A 541 -2.58 28.52 -1.62
CA ALA A 541 -3.69 28.05 -2.43
C ALA A 541 -5.03 27.94 -1.68
N ALA A 542 -5.02 28.05 -0.34
CA ALA A 542 -6.19 27.93 0.50
C ALA A 542 -7.16 29.09 0.31
N ASP A 543 -8.47 28.81 0.42
CA ASP A 543 -9.49 29.85 0.45
C ASP A 543 -9.63 30.49 1.84
N TYR A 544 -9.23 29.77 2.88
CA TYR A 544 -9.33 30.19 4.28
C TYR A 544 -8.27 29.49 5.12
N ILE A 545 -7.66 30.20 6.06
CA ILE A 545 -6.60 29.69 6.94
C ILE A 545 -7.01 29.89 8.38
N ILE A 546 -6.73 28.88 9.20
CA ILE A 546 -6.92 28.86 10.64
C ILE A 546 -5.55 28.56 11.25
N ASP A 547 -4.98 29.52 11.96
CA ASP A 547 -3.70 29.35 12.64
C ASP A 547 -3.98 29.10 14.13
N ILE A 548 -3.48 27.96 14.63
CA ILE A 548 -3.63 27.54 16.03
C ILE A 548 -2.26 27.63 16.71
N GLY A 549 -2.18 28.31 17.84
CA GLY A 549 -0.92 28.57 18.53
C GLY A 549 -1.15 29.27 19.87
N PRO A 550 -0.26 30.22 20.27
CA PRO A 550 0.98 30.64 19.60
C PRO A 550 2.13 29.61 19.70
N GLU A 551 2.13 28.77 20.73
CA GLU A 551 3.16 27.77 21.00
C GLU A 551 2.56 26.34 21.03
N ALA A 552 3.34 25.35 21.44
CA ALA A 552 2.91 23.96 21.59
C ALA A 552 2.36 23.66 23.00
N GLY A 553 1.60 22.56 23.14
CA GLY A 553 1.18 22.06 24.45
C GLY A 553 0.26 23.02 25.20
N PHE A 554 0.48 23.17 26.51
CA PHE A 554 -0.31 24.06 27.36
C PHE A 554 -0.24 25.55 26.95
N LEU A 555 0.86 25.96 26.32
CA LEU A 555 1.02 27.32 25.80
C LEU A 555 0.36 27.52 24.43
N GLY A 556 -0.11 26.44 23.79
CA GLY A 556 -0.87 26.45 22.55
C GLY A 556 -2.39 26.46 22.79
N GLY A 557 -3.12 25.97 21.78
CA GLY A 557 -4.57 25.74 21.87
C GLY A 557 -5.44 26.97 21.68
N ASP A 558 -4.85 28.14 21.43
CA ASP A 558 -5.55 29.37 21.11
C ASP A 558 -5.72 29.53 19.59
N LEU A 559 -6.84 30.12 19.18
CA LEU A 559 -7.05 30.55 17.81
C LEU A 559 -6.31 31.88 17.60
N VAL A 560 -5.13 31.84 16.96
CA VAL A 560 -4.29 33.03 16.79
C VAL A 560 -4.65 33.83 15.54
N PHE A 561 -5.18 33.17 14.51
CA PHE A 561 -5.66 33.83 13.30
C PHE A 561 -6.73 32.99 12.58
N ALA A 562 -7.69 33.66 11.93
CA ALA A 562 -8.65 33.05 11.02
C ALA A 562 -9.03 34.05 9.93
N GLY A 563 -8.76 33.73 8.66
CA GLY A 563 -8.93 34.66 7.54
C GLY A 563 -8.36 34.13 6.24
N ASP A 564 -8.18 34.98 5.24
CA ASP A 564 -7.51 34.59 3.99
C ASP A 564 -5.96 34.72 4.07
N PHE A 565 -5.26 34.27 3.03
CA PHE A 565 -3.80 34.31 3.00
C PHE A 565 -3.23 35.75 3.02
N THR A 566 -3.91 36.70 2.37
CA THR A 566 -3.45 38.10 2.32
C THR A 566 -3.58 38.79 3.67
N GLU A 567 -4.63 38.45 4.41
CA GLU A 567 -4.81 38.89 5.79
C GLU A 567 -3.74 38.27 6.71
N LEU A 568 -3.38 37.00 6.50
CA LEU A 568 -2.35 36.30 7.29
C LEU A 568 -0.96 36.96 7.16
N GLU A 569 -0.56 37.42 5.97
CA GLU A 569 0.73 38.11 5.77
C GLU A 569 0.87 39.36 6.65
N SER A 570 -0.25 40.02 6.94
CA SER A 570 -0.28 41.20 7.81
C SER A 570 -0.37 40.87 9.31
N ALA A 571 -0.71 39.62 9.66
CA ALA A 571 -0.89 39.19 11.04
C ALA A 571 0.42 39.12 11.83
N ASP A 572 0.32 39.17 13.16
CA ASP A 572 1.45 38.99 14.08
C ASP A 572 1.48 37.57 14.66
N THR A 573 1.41 36.56 13.78
CA THR A 573 1.56 35.15 14.18
C THR A 573 2.94 34.62 13.85
N LEU A 574 3.34 33.52 14.49
CA LEU A 574 4.63 32.88 14.21
C LEU A 574 4.69 32.40 12.75
N THR A 575 3.60 31.79 12.26
CA THR A 575 3.45 31.35 10.87
C THR A 575 3.64 32.52 9.90
N SER A 576 2.94 33.63 10.13
CA SER A 576 3.08 34.84 9.31
C SER A 576 4.50 35.39 9.29
N LYS A 577 5.21 35.38 10.43
CA LYS A 577 6.61 35.82 10.52
C LYS A 577 7.54 35.00 9.61
N TYR A 578 7.33 33.68 9.51
CA TYR A 578 8.11 32.83 8.61
C TYR A 578 7.72 33.03 7.15
N LEU A 579 6.42 33.11 6.84
CA LEU A 579 5.93 33.30 5.47
C LEU A 579 6.37 34.65 4.87
N THR A 580 6.41 35.71 5.69
CA THR A 580 6.83 37.05 5.26
C THR A 580 8.34 37.29 5.34
N GLY A 581 9.13 36.30 5.79
CA GLY A 581 10.58 36.42 5.96
C GLY A 581 11.02 37.30 7.15
N ARG A 582 10.10 37.77 8.01
CA ARG A 582 10.46 38.48 9.26
C ARG A 582 11.26 37.57 10.21
N LEU A 583 10.97 36.27 10.17
CA LEU A 583 11.77 35.20 10.72
C LEU A 583 12.16 34.26 9.57
N GLU A 584 13.41 33.79 9.58
CA GLU A 584 13.89 32.90 8.54
C GLU A 584 14.88 31.88 9.12
N ILE A 585 14.96 30.71 8.47
CA ILE A 585 16.07 29.78 8.65
C ILE A 585 17.21 30.28 7.77
N LYS A 586 18.28 30.78 8.39
CA LYS A 586 19.40 31.40 7.68
C LYS A 586 20.24 30.36 6.94
N VAL A 587 20.70 30.73 5.75
CA VAL A 587 21.71 29.96 5.01
C VAL A 587 23.06 30.04 5.75
N PRO A 588 23.77 28.93 5.97
CA PRO A 588 25.08 28.95 6.63
C PRO A 588 26.10 29.76 5.82
N GLU A 589 26.78 30.72 6.46
CA GLU A 589 27.81 31.55 5.81
C GLU A 589 29.02 30.74 5.31
N LYS A 590 29.32 29.62 6.00
CA LYS A 590 30.41 28.70 5.66
C LYS A 590 29.92 27.27 5.76
N ARG A 591 30.06 26.52 4.67
CA ARG A 591 29.80 25.07 4.62
C ARG A 591 31.03 24.28 5.06
N ARG A 592 30.82 23.15 5.74
CA ARG A 592 31.89 22.24 6.17
C ARG A 592 32.52 21.60 4.94
N LYS A 593 33.85 21.43 4.97
CA LYS A 593 34.59 20.73 3.92
C LYS A 593 34.88 19.30 4.37
N PRO A 594 34.28 18.28 3.73
CA PRO A 594 34.51 16.90 4.11
C PRO A 594 35.93 16.45 3.77
N LYS A 595 36.51 15.59 4.61
CA LYS A 595 37.83 14.98 4.40
C LYS A 595 37.75 13.53 3.98
N GLU A 596 36.71 12.85 4.43
CA GLU A 596 36.50 11.42 4.30
C GLU A 596 35.12 11.17 3.69
N TRP A 597 34.98 10.06 2.97
CA TRP A 597 33.83 9.75 2.15
C TRP A 597 33.44 8.27 2.28
N ILE A 598 32.17 7.99 2.04
CA ILE A 598 31.66 6.66 1.75
C ILE A 598 31.57 6.54 0.23
N HIS A 599 32.14 5.48 -0.34
CA HIS A 599 32.12 5.22 -1.76
C HIS A 599 31.14 4.07 -2.05
N ILE A 600 30.06 4.35 -2.76
CA ILE A 600 29.11 3.34 -3.25
C ILE A 600 29.37 3.13 -4.73
N LYS A 601 29.59 1.88 -5.15
CA LYS A 601 29.85 1.51 -6.54
C LYS A 601 28.78 0.56 -7.09
N GLY A 602 28.35 0.83 -8.32
CA GLY A 602 27.49 -0.01 -9.12
C GLY A 602 26.12 -0.31 -8.51
N ALA A 603 25.47 0.66 -7.85
CA ALA A 603 24.17 0.45 -7.23
C ALA A 603 23.06 0.21 -8.27
N ARG A 604 22.41 -0.97 -8.20
CA ARG A 604 21.43 -1.49 -9.18
C ARG A 604 20.13 -2.01 -8.57
N GLN A 605 19.97 -1.88 -7.26
CA GLN A 605 18.76 -2.33 -6.58
C GLN A 605 17.53 -1.56 -7.09
N ASN A 606 16.41 -2.27 -7.30
CA ASN A 606 15.15 -1.74 -7.83
C ASN A 606 15.31 -0.95 -9.14
N ASN A 607 15.10 0.37 -9.13
CA ASN A 607 15.16 1.22 -10.30
C ASN A 607 16.50 1.94 -10.51
N LEU A 608 17.48 1.75 -9.61
CA LEU A 608 18.81 2.38 -9.72
C LEU A 608 19.57 1.87 -10.96
N LYS A 609 20.21 2.78 -11.68
CA LYS A 609 20.82 2.53 -13.00
C LYS A 609 22.34 2.29 -12.95
N ASN A 610 22.78 1.38 -12.07
CA ASN A 610 24.22 1.09 -11.90
C ASN A 610 25.02 2.35 -11.54
N ILE A 611 24.58 3.07 -10.51
CA ILE A 611 25.16 4.36 -10.14
C ILE A 611 26.35 4.20 -9.20
N ASP A 612 27.34 5.07 -9.39
CA ASP A 612 28.45 5.29 -8.46
C ASP A 612 28.22 6.63 -7.74
N VAL A 613 28.32 6.63 -6.41
CA VAL A 613 28.06 7.85 -5.62
C VAL A 613 28.94 7.90 -4.37
N ASP A 614 29.50 9.07 -4.14
CA ASP A 614 30.32 9.38 -2.97
C ASP A 614 29.53 10.24 -1.98
N ILE A 615 29.46 9.79 -0.72
CA ILE A 615 28.75 10.49 0.35
C ILE A 615 29.75 11.01 1.38
N PRO A 616 29.75 12.32 1.68
CA PRO A 616 30.73 12.87 2.61
C PRO A 616 30.39 12.56 4.07
N LEU A 617 31.43 12.48 4.90
CA LEU A 617 31.33 12.28 6.36
C LEU A 617 31.59 13.56 7.14
N GLU A 618 31.21 13.55 8.43
CA GLU A 618 31.37 14.66 9.40
C GLU A 618 30.73 15.99 8.97
N CYS A 619 29.70 15.92 8.13
CA CYS A 619 28.92 17.08 7.68
C CYS A 619 27.44 16.71 7.51
N LEU A 620 26.61 17.70 7.17
CA LEU A 620 25.21 17.47 6.83
C LEU A 620 25.09 17.15 5.33
N ALA A 621 24.99 15.87 4.99
CA ALA A 621 24.73 15.40 3.63
C ALA A 621 23.22 15.22 3.41
N VAL A 622 22.66 15.82 2.36
CA VAL A 622 21.24 15.72 2.04
C VAL A 622 21.04 15.01 0.71
N ILE A 623 20.17 14.01 0.69
CA ILE A 623 19.76 13.27 -0.51
C ILE A 623 18.38 13.72 -0.91
N THR A 624 18.27 14.22 -2.13
CA THR A 624 17.05 14.84 -2.65
C THR A 624 16.67 14.28 -4.02
N GLY A 625 15.58 14.78 -4.60
CA GLY A 625 15.00 14.35 -5.86
C GLY A 625 13.56 13.88 -5.72
N VAL A 626 12.88 13.61 -6.84
CA VAL A 626 11.43 13.33 -6.86
C VAL A 626 11.03 12.02 -6.16
N SER A 627 9.76 11.89 -5.75
CA SER A 627 9.26 10.70 -5.06
C SER A 627 9.29 9.49 -6.00
N GLY A 628 9.88 8.38 -5.55
CA GLY A 628 10.12 7.21 -6.41
C GLY A 628 11.39 7.27 -7.28
N SER A 629 12.26 8.28 -7.13
CA SER A 629 13.52 8.36 -7.88
C SER A 629 14.59 7.33 -7.46
N GLY A 630 14.46 6.71 -6.28
CA GLY A 630 15.41 5.70 -5.77
C GLY A 630 16.14 6.07 -4.47
N LYS A 631 15.83 7.23 -3.86
CA LYS A 631 16.45 7.71 -2.60
C LYS A 631 16.46 6.68 -1.47
N SER A 632 15.28 6.15 -1.12
CA SER A 632 15.15 5.16 -0.04
C SER A 632 15.84 3.84 -0.39
N THR A 633 15.87 3.44 -1.66
CA THR A 633 16.60 2.24 -2.10
C THR A 633 18.10 2.40 -1.93
N LEU A 634 18.67 3.55 -2.34
CA LEU A 634 20.09 3.84 -2.14
C LEU A 634 20.46 3.83 -0.65
N MET A 635 19.63 4.46 0.18
CA MET A 635 19.98 4.68 1.58
C MET A 635 19.65 3.51 2.51
N LYS A 636 18.46 2.93 2.41
CA LYS A 636 18.02 1.86 3.31
C LYS A 636 18.48 0.49 2.82
N GLU A 637 18.23 0.17 1.55
CA GLU A 637 18.48 -1.18 1.00
C GLU A 637 19.95 -1.41 0.65
N ILE A 638 20.68 -0.37 0.23
CA ILE A 638 22.10 -0.47 -0.12
C ILE A 638 22.97 -0.01 1.04
N LEU A 639 23.03 1.31 1.31
CA LEU A 639 24.01 1.86 2.24
C LEU A 639 23.86 1.31 3.66
N THR A 640 22.66 1.43 4.24
CA THR A 640 22.42 1.01 5.62
C THR A 640 22.66 -0.47 5.80
N THR A 641 22.09 -1.27 4.90
CA THR A 641 22.13 -2.73 4.99
C THR A 641 23.54 -3.27 4.78
N ASP A 642 24.32 -2.70 3.85
CA ASP A 642 25.71 -3.12 3.67
C ASP A 642 26.57 -2.81 4.91
N ILE A 643 26.50 -1.58 5.43
CA ILE A 643 27.26 -1.20 6.64
C ILE A 643 26.88 -2.10 7.82
N GLN A 644 25.59 -2.42 8.00
CA GLN A 644 25.14 -3.37 9.03
C GLN A 644 25.73 -4.77 8.84
N ILE A 645 25.81 -5.26 7.60
CA ILE A 645 26.45 -6.55 7.27
C ILE A 645 27.94 -6.50 7.61
N GLN A 646 28.66 -5.45 7.21
CA GLN A 646 30.09 -5.28 7.49
C GLN A 646 30.39 -5.16 8.99
N LEU A 647 29.48 -4.55 9.76
CA LEU A 647 29.57 -4.45 11.22
C LEU A 647 29.08 -5.71 11.96
N GLY A 648 28.59 -6.73 11.26
CA GLY A 648 28.14 -7.99 11.85
C GLY A 648 26.75 -7.95 12.49
N MET A 649 25.94 -6.93 12.19
CA MET A 649 24.56 -6.78 12.67
C MET A 649 23.54 -7.63 11.86
N GLY A 650 23.98 -8.17 10.72
CA GLY A 650 23.14 -8.94 9.80
C GLY A 650 22.36 -8.05 8.82
N GLY A 651 21.82 -8.64 7.76
CA GLY A 651 21.09 -7.92 6.71
C GLY A 651 20.98 -8.74 5.42
N LYS A 652 20.11 -8.30 4.50
CA LYS A 652 19.98 -8.89 3.16
C LYS A 652 20.72 -8.02 2.15
N LYS A 653 21.77 -8.56 1.53
CA LYS A 653 22.58 -7.80 0.56
C LYS A 653 21.71 -7.35 -0.64
N GLY A 654 21.68 -6.05 -0.91
CA GLY A 654 21.10 -5.50 -2.14
C GLY A 654 21.99 -5.74 -3.38
N ASP A 655 21.51 -5.34 -4.56
CA ASP A 655 22.30 -5.39 -5.80
C ASP A 655 23.19 -4.15 -5.96
N TYR A 656 24.48 -4.31 -5.68
CA TYR A 656 25.54 -3.32 -5.85
C TYR A 656 26.93 -3.97 -5.92
N ASP A 657 27.96 -3.23 -6.34
CA ASP A 657 29.34 -3.74 -6.45
C ASP A 657 30.07 -3.70 -5.11
N SER A 658 30.25 -2.52 -4.52
CA SER A 658 30.86 -2.34 -3.20
C SER A 658 30.34 -1.09 -2.49
N VAL A 659 30.43 -1.10 -1.16
CA VAL A 659 30.31 0.08 -0.31
C VAL A 659 31.55 0.13 0.58
N GLU A 660 32.37 1.15 0.37
CA GLU A 660 33.65 1.34 1.09
C GLU A 660 33.52 2.54 2.03
N PHE A 661 33.92 2.39 3.29
CA PHE A 661 33.88 3.47 4.28
C PHE A 661 35.02 3.37 5.30
N PRO A 662 35.45 4.49 5.90
CA PRO A 662 36.51 4.50 6.91
C PRO A 662 36.03 3.93 8.27
N PRO A 663 36.57 2.78 8.74
CA PRO A 663 36.11 2.12 9.97
C PRO A 663 36.35 2.92 11.26
N LYS A 664 37.22 3.94 11.20
CA LYS A 664 37.48 4.83 12.34
C LYS A 664 36.32 5.78 12.61
N LEU A 665 35.58 6.17 11.56
CA LEU A 665 34.49 7.16 11.64
C LEU A 665 33.10 6.53 11.71
N ILE A 666 32.98 5.24 11.37
CA ILE A 666 31.72 4.50 11.42
C ILE A 666 31.95 3.20 12.18
N LYS A 667 31.57 3.20 13.46
CA LYS A 667 31.51 1.97 14.28
C LYS A 667 30.09 1.48 14.50
N ASN A 668 29.14 2.41 14.48
CA ASN A 668 27.72 2.13 14.58
C ASN A 668 26.98 2.86 13.45
N ILE A 669 25.83 2.34 13.08
CA ILE A 669 24.92 2.96 12.13
C ILE A 669 23.51 2.95 12.71
N GLU A 670 22.82 4.06 12.60
CA GLU A 670 21.46 4.22 13.11
C GLU A 670 20.58 4.83 12.01
N LEU A 671 19.63 4.02 11.53
CA LEU A 671 18.58 4.47 10.61
C LEU A 671 17.39 4.94 11.44
N ILE A 672 17.12 6.24 11.38
CA ILE A 672 16.01 6.88 12.09
C ILE A 672 14.91 7.21 11.09
N ASP A 673 13.99 6.26 10.96
CA ASP A 673 12.80 6.34 10.12
C ASP A 673 11.54 6.73 10.92
N GLN A 674 10.43 6.92 10.19
CA GLN A 674 9.11 7.23 10.73
C GLN A 674 8.39 6.01 11.33
N ASN A 675 9.03 4.84 11.38
CA ASN A 675 8.40 3.68 12.00
C ASN A 675 8.21 3.94 13.51
N PRO A 676 7.04 3.55 14.08
CA PRO A 676 6.76 3.76 15.49
C PRO A 676 7.90 3.20 16.36
N ILE A 677 8.31 3.95 17.40
CA ILE A 677 9.36 3.52 18.35
C ILE A 677 9.04 2.16 18.94
N GLY A 678 7.77 1.92 19.25
CA GLY A 678 7.26 0.66 19.72
C GLY A 678 5.79 0.53 19.39
N LYS A 679 5.38 -0.67 18.93
CA LYS A 679 3.96 -1.03 18.78
C LYS A 679 3.27 -1.30 20.12
N SER A 680 4.06 -1.44 21.19
CA SER A 680 3.54 -1.68 22.52
C SER A 680 3.16 -0.35 23.15
N SER A 681 1.93 -0.30 23.64
CA SER A 681 1.35 0.80 24.41
C SER A 681 2.12 1.11 25.71
N ARG A 682 3.03 0.20 26.12
CA ARG A 682 3.92 0.28 27.29
C ARG A 682 5.20 1.08 27.09
N SER A 683 5.54 1.39 25.84
CA SER A 683 6.64 2.29 25.54
C SER A 683 6.14 3.73 25.64
N ASN A 684 6.97 4.63 26.19
CA ASN A 684 6.70 6.06 26.26
C ASN A 684 8.03 6.86 26.30
N PRO A 685 8.02 8.20 26.13
CA PRO A 685 9.22 9.01 26.10
C PRO A 685 10.15 8.80 27.32
N VAL A 686 9.57 8.75 28.53
CA VAL A 686 10.35 8.67 29.78
C VAL A 686 11.01 7.30 30.00
N THR A 687 10.37 6.21 29.55
CA THR A 687 10.97 4.87 29.57
C THR A 687 12.06 4.74 28.51
N TYR A 688 11.88 5.35 27.34
CA TYR A 688 12.85 5.29 26.25
C TYR A 688 14.18 5.95 26.60
N LEU A 689 14.14 7.12 27.27
CA LEU A 689 15.33 7.82 27.76
C LEU A 689 15.93 7.23 29.04
N LYS A 690 15.30 6.19 29.60
CA LYS A 690 15.65 5.62 30.90
C LYS A 690 15.67 6.66 32.04
N ALA A 691 14.89 7.73 31.90
CA ALA A 691 14.65 8.68 32.99
C ALA A 691 13.67 8.09 34.02
N TYR A 692 12.78 7.20 33.57
CA TYR A 692 11.79 6.57 34.43
C TYR A 692 12.41 5.72 35.55
N ASP A 693 13.59 5.13 35.31
CA ASP A 693 14.29 4.35 36.33
C ASP A 693 14.69 5.21 37.54
N ASP A 694 15.16 6.44 37.28
CA ASP A 694 15.52 7.39 38.33
C ASP A 694 14.28 7.95 39.03
N ILE A 695 13.18 8.19 38.30
CA ILE A 695 11.90 8.61 38.89
C ILE A 695 11.34 7.50 39.81
N ARG A 696 11.35 6.23 39.37
CA ARG A 696 10.88 5.11 40.20
C ARG A 696 11.74 4.92 41.45
N ASP A 697 13.05 5.11 41.33
CA ASP A 697 13.96 5.09 42.47
C ASP A 697 13.65 6.23 43.46
N LEU A 698 13.40 7.45 42.96
CA LEU A 698 12.98 8.60 43.78
C LEU A 698 11.69 8.31 44.57
N PHE A 699 10.67 7.74 43.95
CA PHE A 699 9.42 7.39 44.63
C PHE A 699 9.60 6.26 45.66
N SER A 700 10.46 5.28 45.38
CA SER A 700 10.77 4.21 46.35
C SER A 700 11.51 4.71 47.60
N LYS A 701 12.17 5.86 47.50
CA LYS A 701 12.92 6.46 48.61
C LYS A 701 12.04 7.28 49.56
N GLN A 702 10.78 7.55 49.20
CA GLN A 702 9.84 8.29 50.05
C GLN A 702 9.58 7.57 51.37
N LYS A 703 9.33 8.33 52.44
CA LYS A 703 9.16 7.78 53.79
C LYS A 703 8.04 6.74 53.85
N LEU A 704 6.90 7.03 53.24
CA LEU A 704 5.73 6.17 53.21
C LEU A 704 5.97 4.90 52.38
N ALA A 705 6.67 5.03 51.24
CA ALA A 705 7.08 3.89 50.41
C ALA A 705 8.02 2.93 51.14
N LYS A 706 9.01 3.46 51.89
CA LYS A 706 9.92 2.64 52.71
C LYS A 706 9.19 1.91 53.85
N MET A 707 8.21 2.56 54.49
CA MET A 707 7.40 1.93 55.54
C MET A 707 6.55 0.76 55.01
N GLN A 708 6.03 0.88 53.79
CA GLN A 708 5.24 -0.15 53.13
C GLN A 708 6.09 -1.21 52.38
N GLY A 709 7.42 -1.11 52.41
CA GLY A 709 8.31 -2.04 51.71
C GLY A 709 8.23 -1.95 50.19
N LEU A 710 7.86 -0.79 49.64
CA LEU A 710 7.70 -0.60 48.20
C LEU A 710 9.05 -0.37 47.51
N MET A 711 9.37 -1.24 46.55
CA MET A 711 10.58 -1.19 45.72
C MET A 711 10.32 -0.42 44.39
N PRO A 712 11.36 0.05 43.67
CA PRO A 712 11.20 0.73 42.37
C PRO A 712 10.37 -0.05 41.33
N LYS A 713 10.32 -1.38 41.42
CA LYS A 713 9.48 -2.21 40.54
C LYS A 713 7.97 -1.98 40.73
N HIS A 714 7.52 -1.60 41.92
CA HIS A 714 6.09 -1.37 42.19
C HIS A 714 5.58 -0.07 41.56
N PHE A 715 6.46 0.92 41.37
CA PHE A 715 6.16 2.15 40.64
C PHE A 715 6.28 2.00 39.13
N SER A 716 6.25 0.77 38.60
CA SER A 716 6.29 0.48 37.16
C SER A 716 4.94 -0.06 36.70
N PHE A 717 4.31 0.60 35.72
CA PHE A 717 3.09 0.10 35.09
C PHE A 717 3.34 -1.15 34.22
N ASN A 718 4.61 -1.49 33.93
CA ASN A 718 5.00 -2.62 33.09
C ASN A 718 5.15 -3.95 33.84
N VAL A 719 5.17 -3.92 35.17
CA VAL A 719 5.49 -5.09 36.02
C VAL A 719 4.37 -5.34 37.01
N ASP A 720 4.12 -6.61 37.30
CA ASP A 720 3.15 -7.02 38.32
C ASP A 720 3.58 -6.55 39.72
N GLY A 721 2.60 -6.16 40.53
CA GLY A 721 2.81 -5.59 41.86
C GLY A 721 1.98 -4.34 42.06
N GLY A 722 2.40 -3.22 41.47
CA GLY A 722 1.76 -1.90 41.68
C GLY A 722 0.88 -1.40 40.53
N ARG A 723 0.91 -2.03 39.36
CA ARG A 723 0.04 -1.67 38.22
C ARG A 723 -1.41 -2.11 38.44
N CYS A 724 -2.36 -1.48 37.76
CA CYS A 724 -3.75 -1.94 37.71
C CYS A 724 -3.83 -3.32 37.02
N GLU A 725 -4.55 -4.27 37.64
CA GLU A 725 -4.68 -5.65 37.14
C GLU A 725 -5.63 -5.77 35.94
N GLU A 726 -6.67 -4.93 35.90
CA GLU A 726 -7.71 -4.97 34.86
C GLU A 726 -7.14 -4.58 33.50
N CYS A 727 -6.60 -3.36 33.40
CA CYS A 727 -5.96 -2.89 32.18
C CYS A 727 -4.49 -3.34 32.04
N LYS A 728 -3.97 -4.14 32.99
CA LYS A 728 -2.55 -4.58 33.05
C LYS A 728 -1.54 -3.44 32.87
N GLY A 729 -1.85 -2.26 33.43
CA GLY A 729 -1.01 -1.06 33.35
C GLY A 729 -1.16 -0.21 32.08
N GLU A 730 -2.06 -0.55 31.15
CA GLU A 730 -2.29 0.26 29.93
C GLU A 730 -3.07 1.56 30.22
N GLY A 731 -4.00 1.52 31.18
CA GLY A 731 -4.92 2.62 31.53
C GLY A 731 -6.19 2.64 30.68
N VAL A 732 -6.22 1.88 29.58
CA VAL A 732 -7.35 1.70 28.67
C VAL A 732 -7.63 0.21 28.43
N ILE A 733 -8.83 -0.08 27.91
CA ILE A 733 -9.28 -1.41 27.49
C ILE A 733 -9.70 -1.31 26.02
N THR A 734 -9.01 -2.05 25.15
CA THR A 734 -9.33 -2.11 23.72
C THR A 734 -10.48 -3.08 23.47
N VAL A 735 -11.54 -2.60 22.83
CA VAL A 735 -12.71 -3.38 22.41
C VAL A 735 -12.68 -3.54 20.89
N SER A 736 -12.61 -4.79 20.43
CA SER A 736 -12.61 -5.08 18.99
C SER A 736 -14.00 -4.93 18.38
N MET A 737 -14.09 -4.14 17.31
CA MET A 737 -15.34 -3.82 16.61
C MET A 737 -15.44 -4.60 15.29
N GLN A 738 -16.64 -4.97 14.85
CA GLN A 738 -16.81 -5.76 13.62
C GLN A 738 -16.68 -4.96 12.31
N PHE A 739 -17.13 -3.70 12.30
CA PHE A 739 -17.22 -2.86 11.08
C PHE A 739 -16.47 -1.54 11.20
N MET A 740 -15.78 -1.33 12.32
CA MET A 740 -15.05 -0.10 12.65
C MET A 740 -13.67 -0.46 13.17
N ALA A 741 -12.77 0.53 13.25
CA ALA A 741 -11.53 0.35 13.98
C ALA A 741 -11.82 0.00 15.44
N ASP A 742 -10.92 -0.79 16.03
CA ASP A 742 -10.95 -1.10 17.46
C ASP A 742 -10.97 0.20 18.28
N ILE A 743 -11.73 0.18 19.37
CA ILE A 743 -11.96 1.34 20.21
C ILE A 743 -11.25 1.14 21.55
N ASP A 744 -10.47 2.13 21.97
CA ASP A 744 -9.90 2.16 23.31
C ASP A 744 -10.85 2.91 24.26
N LEU A 745 -11.27 2.23 25.33
CA LEU A 745 -12.09 2.80 26.39
C LEU A 745 -11.24 3.01 27.65
N GLU A 746 -11.46 4.10 28.38
CA GLU A 746 -10.80 4.32 29.66
C GLU A 746 -11.10 3.17 30.64
N CYS A 747 -10.09 2.71 31.38
CA CYS A 747 -10.27 1.63 32.34
C CYS A 747 -11.13 2.08 33.53
N GLU A 748 -12.29 1.45 33.72
CA GLU A 748 -13.22 1.77 34.82
C GLU A 748 -12.62 1.55 36.22
N THR A 749 -11.63 0.66 36.36
CA THR A 749 -11.03 0.32 37.66
C THR A 749 -10.00 1.35 38.14
N CYS A 750 -9.18 1.89 37.23
CA CYS A 750 -8.11 2.82 37.58
C CYS A 750 -8.32 4.24 37.05
N HIS A 751 -9.37 4.48 36.27
CA HIS A 751 -9.66 5.76 35.64
C HIS A 751 -8.42 6.35 34.93
N GLY A 752 -7.82 5.53 34.06
CA GLY A 752 -6.64 5.92 33.28
C GLY A 752 -5.32 6.00 34.06
N THR A 753 -5.31 5.94 35.40
CA THR A 753 -4.09 6.18 36.20
C THR A 753 -3.00 5.12 36.07
N ARG A 754 -3.34 3.91 35.58
CA ARG A 754 -2.47 2.73 35.38
C ARG A 754 -1.98 2.01 36.64
N PHE A 755 -2.24 2.53 37.83
CA PHE A 755 -1.73 1.99 39.09
C PHE A 755 -2.85 1.59 40.06
N LYS A 756 -2.49 0.81 41.08
CA LYS A 756 -3.35 0.56 42.25
C LYS A 756 -3.37 1.79 43.16
N ASN A 757 -4.47 1.98 43.89
CA ASN A 757 -4.64 3.12 44.81
C ASN A 757 -3.50 3.23 45.84
N GLU A 758 -3.01 2.10 46.37
CA GLU A 758 -1.88 2.05 47.32
C GLU A 758 -0.60 2.71 46.78
N ILE A 759 -0.37 2.65 45.47
CA ILE A 759 0.79 3.29 44.82
C ILE A 759 0.56 4.79 44.64
N LEU A 760 -0.68 5.20 44.38
CA LEU A 760 -1.07 6.61 44.19
C LEU A 760 -1.04 7.40 45.51
N GLU A 761 -1.06 6.73 46.66
CA GLU A 761 -0.87 7.37 47.97
C GLU A 761 0.57 7.87 48.19
N ILE A 762 1.56 7.31 47.48
CA ILE A 762 2.94 7.75 47.57
C ILE A 762 3.12 9.04 46.79
N ARG A 763 3.49 10.12 47.48
CA ARG A 763 3.69 11.44 46.89
C ARG A 763 5.13 11.93 47.03
N PHE A 764 5.57 12.69 46.04
CA PHE A 764 6.75 13.52 46.06
C PHE A 764 6.32 14.94 45.71
N ASP A 765 6.56 15.89 46.61
CA ASP A 765 6.12 17.29 46.48
C ASP A 765 4.63 17.41 46.06
N GLU A 766 3.75 16.77 46.85
CA GLU A 766 2.30 16.66 46.64
C GLU A 766 1.82 15.92 45.38
N LYS A 767 2.72 15.42 44.53
CA LYS A 767 2.39 14.71 43.28
C LYS A 767 2.64 13.22 43.40
N ASN A 768 1.70 12.40 42.95
CA ASN A 768 1.88 10.95 42.85
C ASN A 768 2.58 10.54 41.53
N ILE A 769 2.93 9.26 41.39
CA ILE A 769 3.64 8.77 40.19
C ILE A 769 2.83 8.92 38.90
N SER A 770 1.50 8.82 38.97
CA SER A 770 0.62 9.03 37.84
C SER A 770 0.58 10.50 37.46
N ASP A 771 0.51 11.42 38.43
CA ASP A 771 0.55 12.86 38.16
C ASP A 771 1.83 13.24 37.42
N VAL A 772 2.99 12.72 37.86
CA VAL A 772 4.29 12.95 37.20
C VAL A 772 4.29 12.41 35.76
N LEU A 773 3.65 11.27 35.51
CA LEU A 773 3.54 10.73 34.15
C LEU A 773 2.61 11.55 33.24
N HIS A 774 1.66 12.29 33.81
CA HIS A 774 0.76 13.17 33.05
C HIS A 774 1.33 14.59 32.86
N MET A 775 2.41 14.96 33.55
CA MET A 775 3.13 16.20 33.28
C MET A 775 3.72 16.19 31.87
N THR A 776 3.68 17.34 31.23
CA THR A 776 4.47 17.62 30.02
C THR A 776 5.97 17.62 30.34
N VAL A 777 6.82 17.47 29.33
CA VAL A 777 8.28 17.54 29.50
C VAL A 777 8.69 18.89 30.08
N ASP A 778 8.08 19.99 29.64
CA ASP A 778 8.38 21.34 30.14
C ASP A 778 8.01 21.49 31.63
N GLU A 779 6.80 21.07 32.02
CA GLU A 779 6.37 21.06 33.42
C GLU A 779 7.26 20.17 34.28
N ALA A 780 7.64 19.00 33.78
CA ALA A 780 8.51 18.08 34.49
C ALA A 780 9.92 18.65 34.68
N LEU A 781 10.46 19.35 33.68
CA LEU A 781 11.77 20.00 33.78
C LEU A 781 11.77 21.09 34.85
N GLU A 782 10.74 21.92 34.90
CA GLU A 782 10.55 22.93 35.95
C GLU A 782 10.42 22.25 37.32
N PHE A 783 9.49 21.31 37.46
CA PHE A 783 9.23 20.56 38.69
C PHE A 783 10.47 19.86 39.25
N PHE A 784 11.25 19.17 38.42
CA PHE A 784 12.46 18.47 38.86
C PHE A 784 13.65 19.42 39.06
N THR A 785 13.64 20.61 38.47
CA THR A 785 14.66 21.64 38.74
C THR A 785 14.41 22.28 40.10
N ASP A 786 13.16 22.66 40.39
CA ASP A 786 12.77 23.25 41.68
C ASP A 786 12.98 22.30 42.86
N ASN A 787 12.90 20.99 42.60
CA ASN A 787 13.11 19.93 43.58
C ASN A 787 14.53 19.32 43.56
N ASP A 788 15.53 20.02 42.99
CA ASP A 788 16.95 19.66 42.99
C ASP A 788 17.30 18.27 42.38
N GLN A 789 16.51 17.78 41.42
CA GLN A 789 16.71 16.47 40.77
C GLN A 789 17.50 16.56 39.45
N HIS A 790 18.73 17.09 39.50
CA HIS A 790 19.56 17.35 38.31
C HIS A 790 19.79 16.15 37.38
N LYS A 791 19.87 14.92 37.93
CA LYS A 791 20.06 13.70 37.13
C LYS A 791 18.86 13.44 36.20
N ILE A 792 17.64 13.69 36.68
CA ILE A 792 16.42 13.51 35.89
C ILE A 792 16.32 14.64 34.86
N VAL A 793 16.58 15.89 35.27
CA VAL A 793 16.59 17.06 34.38
C VAL A 793 17.55 16.87 33.20
N THR A 794 18.77 16.37 33.46
CA THR A 794 19.77 16.14 32.40
C THR A 794 19.30 15.12 31.36
N LYS A 795 18.52 14.12 31.76
CA LYS A 795 17.97 13.11 30.85
C LYS A 795 16.75 13.60 30.08
N LEU A 796 15.93 14.48 30.67
CA LEU A 796 14.71 15.00 30.05
C LEU A 796 14.98 16.20 29.14
N LYS A 797 15.98 17.03 29.44
CA LYS A 797 16.27 18.28 28.72
C LYS A 797 16.41 18.09 27.20
N PRO A 798 17.06 17.02 26.69
CA PRO A 798 17.12 16.82 25.25
C PRO A 798 15.77 16.67 24.55
N LEU A 799 14.70 16.24 25.23
CA LEU A 799 13.34 16.23 24.63
C LEU A 799 12.85 17.65 24.34
N GLN A 800 13.08 18.58 25.26
CA GLN A 800 12.73 19.99 25.05
C GLN A 800 13.56 20.60 23.91
N GLU A 801 14.86 20.30 23.86
CA GLU A 801 15.78 20.82 22.83
C GLU A 801 15.40 20.37 21.41
N VAL A 802 14.90 19.14 21.25
CA VAL A 802 14.37 18.63 19.97
C VAL A 802 12.93 19.09 19.67
N GLY A 803 12.34 19.93 20.53
CA GLY A 803 11.01 20.51 20.34
C GLY A 803 9.84 19.66 20.83
N LEU A 804 10.07 18.71 21.73
CA LEU A 804 9.04 17.82 22.32
C LEU A 804 8.65 18.21 23.75
N GLY A 805 8.82 19.48 24.12
CA GLY A 805 8.46 20.00 25.45
C GLY A 805 7.00 19.77 25.85
N TYR A 806 6.11 19.72 24.86
CA TYR A 806 4.67 19.55 25.05
C TYR A 806 4.21 18.11 25.31
N LEU A 807 5.03 17.10 25.03
CA LEU A 807 4.63 15.70 25.20
C LEU A 807 4.52 15.36 26.69
N GLN A 808 3.54 14.55 27.05
CA GLN A 808 3.48 14.00 28.41
C GLN A 808 4.53 12.91 28.59
N LEU A 809 5.15 12.84 29.77
CA LEU A 809 6.19 11.85 30.07
C LEU A 809 5.69 10.41 29.86
N GLY A 810 4.45 10.13 30.26
CA GLY A 810 3.79 8.83 30.21
C GLY A 810 2.99 8.55 28.93
N GLN A 811 2.99 9.49 27.96
CA GLN A 811 2.24 9.34 26.70
C GLN A 811 2.68 8.10 25.95
N SER A 812 1.72 7.30 25.46
CA SER A 812 2.05 6.05 24.79
C SER A 812 2.78 6.28 23.48
N SER A 813 3.84 5.51 23.21
CA SER A 813 4.59 5.58 21.96
C SER A 813 3.75 5.26 20.72
N SER A 814 2.62 4.57 20.87
CA SER A 814 1.70 4.27 19.77
C SER A 814 0.82 5.47 19.37
N THR A 815 0.68 6.46 20.24
CA THR A 815 -0.06 7.70 19.95
C THR A 815 0.85 8.83 19.46
N LEU A 816 2.17 8.62 19.44
CA LEU A 816 3.12 9.55 18.86
C LEU A 816 3.06 9.48 17.33
N SER A 817 3.12 10.64 16.69
CA SER A 817 3.36 10.77 15.25
C SER A 817 4.74 10.23 14.87
N GLY A 818 4.94 9.90 13.59
CA GLY A 818 6.23 9.44 13.07
C GLY A 818 7.37 10.43 13.36
N GLY A 819 7.12 11.73 13.20
CA GLY A 819 8.09 12.79 13.48
C GLY A 819 8.38 12.98 14.98
N GLU A 820 7.38 12.83 15.86
CA GLU A 820 7.62 12.81 17.32
C GLU A 820 8.47 11.60 17.72
N ALA A 821 8.14 10.43 17.18
CA ALA A 821 8.89 9.20 17.40
C ALA A 821 10.37 9.34 16.99
N GLN A 822 10.63 9.96 15.84
CA GLN A 822 11.97 10.23 15.36
C GLN A 822 12.74 11.19 16.29
N ARG A 823 12.08 12.25 16.77
CA ARG A 823 12.67 13.24 17.69
C ARG A 823 12.97 12.65 19.08
N VAL A 824 12.14 11.73 19.61
CA VAL A 824 12.46 11.00 20.85
C VAL A 824 13.70 10.10 20.65
N LYS A 825 13.83 9.43 19.49
CA LYS A 825 15.06 8.68 19.16
C LYS A 825 16.27 9.61 19.15
N LEU A 826 16.18 10.76 18.48
CA LEU A 826 17.23 11.78 18.44
C LEU A 826 17.66 12.25 19.84
N ALA A 827 16.69 12.59 20.70
CA ALA A 827 16.95 13.01 22.08
C ALA A 827 17.74 11.94 22.87
N SER A 828 17.45 10.65 22.65
CA SER A 828 18.16 9.56 23.34
C SER A 828 19.65 9.47 22.98
N PHE A 829 20.05 9.92 21.80
CA PHE A 829 21.45 9.99 21.39
C PHE A 829 22.15 11.23 21.95
N LEU A 830 21.44 12.36 22.00
CA LEU A 830 21.96 13.58 22.64
C LEU A 830 22.25 13.36 24.13
N VAL A 831 21.41 12.57 24.84
CA VAL A 831 21.65 12.18 26.25
C VAL A 831 22.96 11.40 26.43
N LYS A 832 23.40 10.61 25.43
CA LYS A 832 24.65 9.83 25.53
C LYS A 832 25.90 10.71 25.48
N GLY A 833 25.80 11.93 24.93
CA GLY A 833 26.90 12.89 24.84
C GLY A 833 28.04 12.42 23.91
N VAL A 834 29.27 12.90 24.18
CA VAL A 834 30.45 12.55 23.38
C VAL A 834 30.81 11.08 23.61
N THR A 835 30.64 10.25 22.59
CA THR A 835 31.09 8.86 22.59
C THR A 835 32.42 8.70 21.85
N THR A 836 33.24 7.73 22.30
CA THR A 836 34.45 7.28 21.58
C THR A 836 34.10 6.60 20.26
N ASP A 837 32.93 5.98 20.20
CA ASP A 837 32.42 5.29 19.02
C ASP A 837 31.56 6.24 18.21
N LYS A 838 32.02 6.55 17.00
CA LYS A 838 31.32 7.42 16.06
C LYS A 838 30.23 6.64 15.34
N THR A 839 29.09 7.30 15.17
CA THR A 839 27.87 6.73 14.61
C THR A 839 27.52 7.49 13.33
N LEU A 840 27.14 6.75 12.29
CA LEU A 840 26.49 7.31 11.11
C LEU A 840 24.98 7.33 11.34
N PHE A 841 24.39 8.52 11.35
CA PHE A 841 22.95 8.70 11.44
C PHE A 841 22.36 8.91 10.05
N ILE A 842 21.30 8.17 9.75
CA ILE A 842 20.52 8.33 8.52
C ILE A 842 19.09 8.69 8.92
N PHE A 843 18.65 9.90 8.57
CA PHE A 843 17.29 10.36 8.81
C PHE A 843 16.48 10.26 7.52
N ASP A 844 15.31 9.64 7.61
CA ASP A 844 14.35 9.58 6.53
C ASP A 844 13.28 10.66 6.76
N GLU A 845 13.26 11.69 5.92
CA GLU A 845 12.28 12.81 5.92
C GLU A 845 11.97 13.39 7.32
N PRO A 846 12.98 13.90 8.06
CA PRO A 846 12.79 14.31 9.45
C PRO A 846 12.00 15.62 9.64
N SER A 847 11.74 16.37 8.57
CA SER A 847 10.88 17.55 8.56
C SER A 847 9.39 17.22 8.56
N THR A 848 9.03 15.93 8.43
CA THR A 848 7.64 15.49 8.31
C THR A 848 6.79 16.00 9.47
N GLY A 849 5.74 16.75 9.13
CA GLY A 849 4.81 17.35 10.08
C GLY A 849 5.38 18.44 10.99
N LEU A 850 6.51 19.04 10.58
CA LEU A 850 7.13 20.14 11.33
C LEU A 850 6.76 21.49 10.71
N HIS A 851 6.35 22.40 11.58
CA HIS A 851 6.28 23.82 11.26
C HIS A 851 7.69 24.40 11.05
N PHE A 852 7.82 25.51 10.32
CA PHE A 852 9.10 26.19 10.04
C PHE A 852 9.96 26.41 11.30
N HIS A 853 9.32 26.78 12.41
CA HIS A 853 10.00 26.97 13.68
C HIS A 853 10.59 25.67 14.25
N ASP A 854 9.90 24.56 14.08
CA ASP A 854 10.34 23.24 14.56
C ASP A 854 11.43 22.66 13.66
N ILE A 855 11.38 22.94 12.35
CA ILE A 855 12.48 22.62 11.41
C ILE A 855 13.78 23.30 11.86
N ASN A 856 13.71 24.56 12.32
CA ASN A 856 14.88 25.25 12.87
C ASN A 856 15.44 24.56 14.13
N LYS A 857 14.58 24.09 15.04
CA LYS A 857 15.01 23.33 16.24
C LYS A 857 15.63 21.98 15.85
N LEU A 858 15.04 21.29 14.88
CA LEU A 858 15.58 20.04 14.33
C LEU A 858 16.98 20.26 13.74
N LEU A 859 17.16 21.29 12.89
CA LEU A 859 18.45 21.60 12.29
C LEU A 859 19.53 21.86 13.33
N LYS A 860 19.21 22.60 14.41
CA LYS A 860 20.14 22.78 15.54
C LYS A 860 20.52 21.46 16.20
N SER A 861 19.57 20.55 16.35
CA SER A 861 19.80 19.22 16.93
C SER A 861 20.67 18.34 16.04
N LEU A 862 20.46 18.38 14.71
CA LEU A 862 21.30 17.69 13.73
C LEU A 862 22.73 18.25 13.73
N GLN A 863 22.88 19.58 13.81
CA GLN A 863 24.18 20.23 13.93
C GLN A 863 24.91 19.83 15.22
N ALA A 864 24.20 19.75 16.34
CA ALA A 864 24.77 19.29 17.61
C ALA A 864 25.34 17.85 17.50
N LEU A 865 24.67 16.94 16.78
CA LEU A 865 25.22 15.60 16.52
C LEU A 865 26.52 15.65 15.72
N ILE A 866 26.59 16.50 14.69
CA ILE A 866 27.79 16.68 13.87
C ILE A 866 28.93 17.26 14.72
N GLU A 867 28.65 18.20 15.62
CA GLU A 867 29.62 18.78 16.55
C GLU A 867 30.19 17.77 17.55
N LEU A 868 29.42 16.74 17.92
CA LEU A 868 29.90 15.59 18.70
C LEU A 868 30.82 14.64 17.88
N GLY A 869 31.02 14.93 16.59
CA GLY A 869 31.84 14.16 15.65
C GLY A 869 31.09 12.99 15.00
N HIS A 870 29.76 13.02 14.97
CA HIS A 870 28.96 12.06 14.21
C HIS A 870 28.80 12.52 12.76
N SER A 871 28.39 11.59 11.89
CA SER A 871 28.04 11.90 10.50
C SER A 871 26.53 11.81 10.33
N VAL A 872 25.93 12.76 9.61
CA VAL A 872 24.48 12.86 9.46
C VAL A 872 24.13 12.91 7.98
N ILE A 873 23.34 11.94 7.53
CA ILE A 873 22.74 11.91 6.20
C ILE A 873 21.23 12.07 6.37
N VAL A 874 20.62 12.94 5.57
CA VAL A 874 19.18 13.19 5.60
C VAL A 874 18.60 12.98 4.20
N ILE A 875 17.53 12.20 4.09
CA ILE A 875 16.72 12.12 2.88
C ILE A 875 15.67 13.21 2.99
N GLU A 876 15.65 14.17 2.06
CA GLU A 876 14.72 15.29 2.14
C GLU A 876 14.33 16.01 0.84
N HIS A 877 13.18 16.65 0.93
CA HIS A 877 12.49 17.50 -0.03
C HIS A 877 12.30 18.95 0.45
N GLN A 878 12.28 19.25 1.76
CA GLN A 878 12.07 20.62 2.27
C GLN A 878 13.22 21.56 1.90
N PRO A 879 12.96 22.65 1.14
CA PRO A 879 13.98 23.62 0.78
C PRO A 879 14.79 24.19 1.95
N ASP A 880 14.17 24.39 3.13
CA ASP A 880 14.89 24.91 4.31
C ASP A 880 15.95 23.96 4.85
N ILE A 881 15.77 22.64 4.75
CA ILE A 881 16.81 21.68 5.12
C ILE A 881 17.86 21.62 4.01
N ILE A 882 17.41 21.55 2.75
CA ILE A 882 18.29 21.43 1.57
C ILE A 882 19.25 22.62 1.48
N LYS A 883 18.79 23.86 1.70
CA LYS A 883 19.65 25.06 1.65
C LYS A 883 20.71 25.10 2.75
N THR A 884 20.46 24.42 3.88
CA THR A 884 21.41 24.33 5.00
C THR A 884 22.41 23.18 4.87
N ALA A 885 22.22 22.28 3.90
CA ALA A 885 23.08 21.13 3.66
C ALA A 885 24.52 21.52 3.32
N ASP A 886 25.51 20.82 3.87
CA ASP A 886 26.90 21.01 3.47
C ASP A 886 27.17 20.40 2.08
N TYR A 887 26.45 19.32 1.74
CA TYR A 887 26.55 18.60 0.48
C TYR A 887 25.21 18.00 0.07
N ILE A 888 24.90 18.01 -1.22
CA ILE A 888 23.66 17.49 -1.80
C ILE A 888 23.99 16.39 -2.81
N ILE A 889 23.16 15.35 -2.79
CA ILE A 889 23.08 14.31 -3.82
C ILE A 889 21.65 14.30 -4.35
N ASP A 890 21.45 14.69 -5.60
CA ASP A 890 20.14 14.73 -6.25
C ASP A 890 19.94 13.51 -7.15
N ILE A 891 18.88 12.73 -6.91
CA ILE A 891 18.57 11.48 -7.62
C ILE A 891 17.30 11.67 -8.45
N GLY A 892 17.37 11.31 -9.73
CA GLY A 892 16.29 11.53 -10.68
C GLY A 892 16.66 11.01 -12.08
N PRO A 893 16.33 11.75 -13.16
CA PRO A 893 15.57 13.01 -13.19
C PRO A 893 14.09 12.84 -12.83
N GLU A 894 13.52 11.67 -13.12
CA GLU A 894 12.10 11.34 -12.85
C GLU A 894 11.96 10.21 -11.82
N ALA A 895 10.74 9.69 -11.67
CA ALA A 895 10.41 8.58 -10.78
C ALA A 895 10.41 7.22 -11.51
N GLY A 896 10.45 6.12 -10.74
CA GLY A 896 10.24 4.78 -11.25
C GLY A 896 11.28 4.39 -12.32
N LYS A 897 10.82 3.90 -13.47
CA LYS A 897 11.67 3.40 -14.56
C LYS A 897 12.57 4.49 -15.17
N TYR A 898 12.12 5.74 -15.15
CA TYR A 898 12.83 6.92 -15.68
C TYR A 898 13.66 7.65 -14.61
N GLY A 899 13.69 7.13 -13.38
CA GLY A 899 14.59 7.59 -12.32
C GLY A 899 15.81 6.67 -12.13
N GLY A 900 16.45 6.83 -10.98
CA GLY A 900 17.55 5.97 -10.54
C GLY A 900 18.93 6.39 -11.03
N GLU A 901 19.07 7.61 -11.54
CA GLU A 901 20.34 8.23 -11.95
C GLU A 901 20.73 9.37 -10.99
N ILE A 902 22.02 9.67 -10.93
CA ILE A 902 22.52 10.85 -10.20
C ILE A 902 22.40 12.07 -11.12
N VAL A 903 21.55 13.02 -10.76
CA VAL A 903 21.34 14.27 -11.51
C VAL A 903 22.40 15.30 -11.14
N PHE A 904 22.77 15.34 -9.85
CA PHE A 904 23.75 16.30 -9.35
C PHE A 904 24.41 15.82 -8.05
N VAL A 905 25.67 16.20 -7.87
CA VAL A 905 26.39 16.11 -6.59
C VAL A 905 27.18 17.41 -6.36
N GLY A 906 27.13 17.96 -5.15
CA GLY A 906 27.85 19.19 -4.83
C GLY A 906 27.17 20.05 -3.78
N THR A 907 27.39 21.36 -3.83
CA THR A 907 26.80 22.32 -2.87
C THR A 907 25.41 22.80 -3.31
N PRO A 908 24.56 23.30 -2.39
CA PRO A 908 23.29 23.94 -2.74
C PRO A 908 23.42 25.07 -3.78
N GLU A 909 24.47 25.89 -3.69
CA GLU A 909 24.72 26.98 -4.64
C GLU A 909 25.03 26.49 -6.06
N ASP A 910 25.65 25.31 -6.17
CA ASP A 910 25.97 24.70 -7.45
C ASP A 910 24.79 23.92 -8.03
N LEU A 911 23.92 23.35 -7.17
CA LEU A 911 22.70 22.66 -7.59
C LEU A 911 21.78 23.59 -8.37
N VAL A 912 21.59 24.82 -7.90
CA VAL A 912 20.71 25.82 -8.53
C VAL A 912 21.16 26.21 -9.95
N LYS A 913 22.45 26.02 -10.28
CA LYS A 913 22.97 26.26 -11.63
C LYS A 913 22.63 25.10 -12.59
N ASN A 914 22.27 23.94 -12.06
CA ASN A 914 21.94 22.76 -12.86
C ASN A 914 20.48 22.80 -13.33
N ARG A 915 20.28 22.96 -14.64
CA ARG A 915 18.94 23.03 -15.27
C ARG A 915 18.20 21.68 -15.32
N GLN A 916 18.91 20.56 -15.15
CA GLN A 916 18.29 19.23 -15.15
C GLN A 916 17.68 18.86 -13.79
N SER A 917 18.08 19.55 -12.72
CA SER A 917 17.56 19.31 -11.38
C SER A 917 16.24 20.04 -11.16
N PHE A 918 15.18 19.29 -10.87
CA PHE A 918 13.92 19.88 -10.38
C PHE A 918 14.13 20.56 -9.04
N THR A 919 14.92 19.95 -8.15
CA THR A 919 15.25 20.50 -6.83
C THR A 919 15.92 21.87 -6.93
N GLY A 920 16.86 22.04 -7.87
CA GLY A 920 17.55 23.30 -8.12
C GLY A 920 16.61 24.46 -8.50
N LYS A 921 15.50 24.17 -9.20
CA LYS A 921 14.49 25.18 -9.58
C LYS A 921 13.81 25.79 -8.35
N TYR A 922 13.33 24.96 -7.42
CA TYR A 922 12.62 25.41 -6.22
C TYR A 922 13.58 25.98 -5.16
N LEU A 923 14.81 25.48 -5.11
CA LEU A 923 15.83 25.99 -4.18
C LEU A 923 16.29 27.42 -4.52
N LEU A 924 16.23 27.83 -5.79
CA LEU A 924 16.64 29.16 -6.25
C LEU A 924 15.98 30.29 -5.46
N GLU A 925 14.68 30.17 -5.17
CA GLU A 925 13.91 31.21 -4.48
C GLU A 925 14.29 31.35 -3.00
N LYS A 926 14.83 30.28 -2.38
CA LYS A 926 15.19 30.25 -0.96
C LYS A 926 16.67 30.56 -0.68
N LEU A 927 17.50 30.66 -1.73
CA LEU A 927 18.92 31.04 -1.64
C LEU A 927 19.18 32.52 -2.00
N GLN A 928 18.20 33.19 -2.60
CA GLN A 928 18.20 34.65 -2.82
C GLN A 928 17.73 35.38 -1.58
#